data_AF-A0A4V1WPW2-F1
#
_entry.id   AF-A0A4V1WPW2-F1
#
_cell.length_a   1.000
_cell.length_b   1.000
_cell.length_c   1.000
_cell.angle_alpha   90.00
_cell.angle_beta   90.00
_cell.angle_gamma   90.00
#
_symmetry.space_group_name_H-M   'P 1'
#
loop_
_entity.id
_entity.type
_entity.pdbx_description
1 polymer ?
#
loop_
_entity_poly.entity_id
_entity_poly.type
_entity_poly.pdbx_seq_one_letter_code
_entity_poly.pdbx_strand_id
1 'polypeptide(L)'
;MDHLPTPIDGQHPRVQMYAEANTTFLPEQFFTLPSEWGYENTLELVELGLGSKIKDRKVNEFLQSWLFFALLAQILNRPIENEKFRYGTSGVHTEPLSKMIKDAVQEERAETELKATSRDVRFQWSEGADDKSLHGVSRVQKNRWFRANMALEQASRFISKHCSYKRLAEDGQPTVDLPSPLMDEEIAEPRANELLVLSIAILGETLQQARPRAVSLSQGPLQFFRDHDDKETTWGYSPFCRKTMRQSGYCPLEIRRMESSIPSLSILYYACFIKKHGRTTHSTKCTVSACKSEGHRLDPLHMKASCQQENSRPFCKLTYIENRETRLKEMIDKGEIPLVRFTAGNLELQGYSLKKELPRFGVMSHSWEEAIVHSKRDDSGGDDRNMLECQVETLQKTFNKIHSGSAVITSQDNIPFYVDVLCMPKQPTARAKTINQLKHIYHRAFAVLVWDRNLLERQFSGDIFETSMRIRAGDWITRLWTFQEIILAQNGAIHIAFDKENTISVSDMQKKRVKVRENLMDSHHYVRRAGHPFSKAIRDLRKKPDHRVERAWEAVQYRQIRNADDETIVLASVLGMDVLTIQQIDETSTDRDKIADERMAEFLHMLDETPGLGIPSGLIFLPGSKLSIKGFEWAPSTWLTKHLHPHRLLSPIGQAATLMRDGALVRFPGILLHCPNKGVEQSTFWFPVHESMHKWFKVKVDVKPERWAQFWQRASCPDDPEPAIILCNGDARNKWGVGVLVKSKGFLKKGEIRLVELLSRVWIRLETNPKVISDWISNMQKHSDHVMFGERLGVQQEWCVGGRPAVTPCDSSTAQ
;
A
#
# COMPACT_ATOMS: atom_id res chain seq x y z
N MET A 1 16.48 21.32 -2.82
CA MET A 1 15.37 20.76 -2.01
C MET A 1 15.89 20.48 -0.60
N ASP A 2 16.57 21.46 -0.05
CA ASP A 2 17.57 21.29 1.01
C ASP A 2 16.96 21.51 2.40
N HIS A 3 15.62 21.69 2.45
CA HIS A 3 14.83 21.59 3.68
C HIS A 3 14.57 20.14 4.10
N LEU A 4 14.82 19.19 3.19
CA LEU A 4 14.78 17.74 3.44
C LEU A 4 16.19 17.24 3.78
N PRO A 5 16.35 16.07 4.41
CA PRO A 5 17.67 15.51 4.62
C PRO A 5 18.30 15.08 3.29
N THR A 6 19.63 14.97 3.27
CA THR A 6 20.37 14.46 2.11
C THR A 6 19.84 13.07 1.72
N PRO A 7 19.56 12.82 0.43
CA PRO A 7 19.12 11.50 -0.01
C PRO A 7 20.13 10.41 0.31
N ILE A 8 19.64 9.22 0.65
CA ILE A 8 20.49 8.08 1.03
C ILE A 8 21.33 7.62 -0.17
N ASP A 9 22.64 7.44 0.01
CA ASP A 9 23.60 7.09 -1.06
C ASP A 9 23.68 8.12 -2.21
N GLY A 10 23.17 9.35 -2.00
CA GLY A 10 23.07 10.39 -3.03
C GLY A 10 23.36 11.81 -2.52
N GLN A 11 23.09 12.81 -3.38
CA GLN A 11 23.21 14.23 -3.07
C GLN A 11 22.01 14.98 -3.61
N HIS A 12 21.75 16.19 -3.10
CA HIS A 12 20.69 17.03 -3.63
C HIS A 12 21.01 17.44 -5.09
N PRO A 13 20.14 17.12 -6.06
CA PRO A 13 20.28 17.60 -7.42
C PRO A 13 19.96 19.11 -7.48
N ARG A 14 20.63 19.83 -8.38
CA ARG A 14 20.47 21.29 -8.53
C ARG A 14 19.26 21.62 -9.39
N VAL A 15 18.30 22.34 -8.82
CA VAL A 15 17.14 22.87 -9.54
C VAL A 15 17.49 24.25 -10.11
N GLN A 16 17.15 24.52 -11.38
CA GLN A 16 17.40 25.80 -12.02
C GLN A 16 16.33 26.86 -11.64
N MET A 17 16.75 28.12 -11.53
CA MET A 17 15.88 29.29 -11.43
C MET A 17 15.45 29.71 -12.85
N TYR A 18 14.18 29.53 -13.15
CA TYR A 18 13.52 29.91 -14.40
C TYR A 18 12.69 31.18 -14.28
N ALA A 19 12.12 31.45 -13.10
CA ALA A 19 11.34 32.66 -12.83
C ALA A 19 12.21 33.93 -12.98
N GLU A 20 11.60 35.01 -13.44
CA GLU A 20 12.27 36.30 -13.63
C GLU A 20 12.92 36.79 -12.33
N ALA A 21 14.18 37.21 -12.38
CA ALA A 21 14.93 37.62 -11.20
C ALA A 21 14.27 38.81 -10.48
N ASN A 22 14.43 38.88 -9.15
CA ASN A 22 13.91 39.96 -8.30
C ASN A 22 12.38 40.14 -8.38
N THR A 23 11.64 39.07 -8.68
CA THR A 23 10.18 39.10 -8.70
C THR A 23 9.62 38.82 -7.31
N THR A 24 8.67 39.64 -6.88
CA THR A 24 7.91 39.43 -5.65
C THR A 24 6.53 38.86 -5.99
N PHE A 25 6.22 37.70 -5.42
CA PHE A 25 4.97 37.01 -5.61
C PHE A 25 4.00 37.29 -4.45
N LEU A 26 2.82 37.80 -4.75
CA LEU A 26 1.75 38.09 -3.80
C LEU A 26 0.77 36.90 -3.66
N PRO A 27 0.10 36.74 -2.50
CA PRO A 27 -0.81 35.60 -2.27
C PRO A 27 -1.87 35.41 -3.35
N GLU A 28 -2.49 36.49 -3.83
CA GLU A 28 -3.53 36.48 -4.85
C GLU A 28 -3.05 36.00 -6.23
N GLN A 29 -1.74 36.11 -6.51
CA GLN A 29 -1.19 35.79 -7.82
C GLN A 29 -1.28 34.31 -8.17
N PHE A 30 -1.48 33.41 -7.20
CA PHE A 30 -1.77 32.02 -7.54
C PHE A 30 -3.02 31.89 -8.45
N PHE A 31 -4.01 32.77 -8.27
CA PHE A 31 -5.24 32.76 -9.04
C PHE A 31 -5.22 33.68 -10.26
N THR A 32 -4.44 34.77 -10.25
CA THR A 32 -4.40 35.75 -11.36
C THR A 32 -3.33 35.44 -12.40
N LEU A 33 -2.19 34.86 -11.99
CA LEU A 33 -1.05 34.61 -12.87
C LEU A 33 -1.41 33.75 -14.10
N PRO A 34 -2.25 32.69 -14.02
CA PRO A 34 -2.69 31.98 -15.22
C PRO A 34 -3.31 32.90 -16.29
N SER A 35 -4.09 33.91 -15.89
CA SER A 35 -4.73 34.84 -16.82
C SER A 35 -3.75 35.79 -17.49
N GLU A 36 -2.72 36.23 -16.76
CA GLU A 36 -1.60 37.00 -17.31
C GLU A 36 -0.85 36.22 -18.40
N TRP A 37 -0.94 34.88 -18.37
CA TRP A 37 -0.35 33.95 -19.33
C TRP A 37 -1.34 33.42 -20.38
N GLY A 38 -2.52 34.04 -20.51
CA GLY A 38 -3.50 33.72 -21.56
C GLY A 38 -4.46 32.56 -21.24
N TYR A 39 -4.56 32.16 -19.96
CA TYR A 39 -5.58 31.21 -19.49
C TYR A 39 -6.73 31.94 -18.83
N GLU A 40 -7.87 31.97 -19.51
CA GLU A 40 -9.10 32.61 -19.01
C GLU A 40 -9.64 31.93 -17.75
N ASN A 41 -9.36 30.64 -17.57
CA ASN A 41 -9.89 29.84 -16.47
C ASN A 41 -8.84 28.86 -15.90
N THR A 42 -8.48 29.02 -14.62
CA THR A 42 -7.56 28.10 -13.93
C THR A 42 -8.08 26.66 -13.89
N LEU A 43 -9.40 26.45 -13.81
CA LEU A 43 -9.98 25.10 -13.86
C LEU A 43 -9.80 24.46 -15.23
N GLU A 44 -9.96 25.24 -16.31
CA GLU A 44 -9.68 24.75 -17.66
C GLU A 44 -8.21 24.39 -17.81
N LEU A 45 -7.29 25.20 -17.28
CA LEU A 45 -5.86 24.91 -17.25
C LEU A 45 -5.54 23.61 -16.47
N VAL A 46 -6.15 23.41 -15.29
CA VAL A 46 -6.01 22.18 -14.51
C VAL A 46 -6.55 20.96 -15.27
N GLU A 47 -7.62 21.12 -16.05
CA GLU A 47 -8.21 20.00 -16.79
C GLU A 47 -7.49 19.70 -18.12
N LEU A 48 -7.12 20.72 -18.89
CA LEU A 48 -6.60 20.56 -20.26
C LEU A 48 -5.06 20.61 -20.34
N GLY A 49 -4.39 21.08 -19.30
CA GLY A 49 -2.93 21.27 -19.30
C GLY A 49 -2.51 22.54 -20.04
N LEU A 50 -1.21 22.70 -20.31
CA LEU A 50 -0.67 23.93 -20.91
C LEU A 50 -1.07 24.10 -22.39
N GLY A 51 -1.28 22.99 -23.12
CA GLY A 51 -1.54 23.01 -24.55
C GLY A 51 -0.45 23.73 -25.36
N SER A 52 -0.80 24.24 -26.54
CA SER A 52 0.09 25.01 -27.42
C SER A 52 0.18 26.51 -27.08
N LYS A 53 -0.58 26.98 -26.07
CA LYS A 53 -0.66 28.40 -25.70
C LYS A 53 0.66 28.95 -25.17
N ILE A 54 1.45 28.12 -24.47
CA ILE A 54 2.78 28.48 -23.97
C ILE A 54 3.86 27.89 -24.88
N LYS A 55 4.83 28.73 -25.26
CA LYS A 55 6.06 28.31 -25.96
C LYS A 55 6.94 27.47 -25.05
N ASP A 56 7.58 26.44 -25.61
CA ASP A 56 8.40 25.45 -24.87
C ASP A 56 9.41 26.08 -23.91
N ARG A 57 10.10 27.15 -24.34
CA ARG A 57 11.11 27.84 -23.51
C ARG A 57 10.55 28.51 -22.25
N LYS A 58 9.25 28.81 -22.22
CA LYS A 58 8.59 29.49 -21.09
C LYS A 58 7.78 28.55 -20.19
N VAL A 59 7.67 27.26 -20.52
CA VAL A 59 6.93 26.29 -19.71
C VAL A 59 7.46 26.26 -18.27
N ASN A 60 8.78 26.12 -18.11
CA ASN A 60 9.41 26.03 -16.79
C ASN A 60 9.32 27.34 -15.99
N GLU A 61 9.42 28.49 -16.67
CA GLU A 61 9.25 29.83 -16.09
C GLU A 61 7.84 30.00 -15.51
N PHE A 62 6.82 29.65 -16.30
CA PHE A 62 5.43 29.69 -15.85
C PHE A 62 5.17 28.75 -14.67
N LEU A 63 5.57 27.48 -14.80
CA LEU A 63 5.35 26.49 -13.74
C LEU A 63 6.05 26.86 -12.43
N GLN A 64 7.27 27.38 -12.49
CA GLN A 64 7.98 27.83 -11.30
C GLN A 64 7.34 29.09 -10.70
N SER A 65 6.95 30.06 -11.52
CA SER A 65 6.28 31.27 -11.03
C SER A 65 4.93 30.95 -10.37
N TRP A 66 4.13 30.08 -10.99
CA TRP A 66 2.79 29.73 -10.54
C TRP A 66 2.78 28.70 -9.39
N LEU A 67 3.33 27.51 -9.64
CA LEU A 67 3.18 26.36 -8.75
C LEU A 67 4.28 26.29 -7.67
N PHE A 68 5.35 27.09 -7.79
CA PHE A 68 6.35 27.22 -6.74
C PHE A 68 6.12 28.49 -5.91
N PHE A 69 6.38 29.68 -6.48
CA PHE A 69 6.44 30.91 -5.71
C PHE A 69 5.06 31.50 -5.38
N ALA A 70 4.15 31.60 -6.35
CA ALA A 70 2.80 32.10 -6.09
C ALA A 70 2.00 31.14 -5.19
N LEU A 71 2.18 29.82 -5.36
CA LEU A 71 1.64 28.83 -4.41
C LEU A 71 2.20 29.06 -3.01
N LEU A 72 3.51 29.19 -2.84
CA LEU A 72 4.13 29.45 -1.54
C LEU A 72 3.60 30.74 -0.88
N ALA A 73 3.43 31.81 -1.66
CA ALA A 73 2.85 33.07 -1.20
C ALA A 73 1.40 32.91 -0.74
N GLN A 74 0.57 32.20 -1.52
CA GLN A 74 -0.83 31.92 -1.20
C GLN A 74 -0.96 31.04 0.05
N ILE A 75 -0.08 30.05 0.21
CA ILE A 75 -0.13 29.18 1.39
C ILE A 75 0.40 29.90 2.62
N LEU A 76 1.52 30.62 2.56
CA LEU A 76 2.06 31.33 3.73
C LEU A 76 1.36 32.67 4.02
N ASN A 77 0.44 33.09 3.12
CA ASN A 77 -0.30 34.34 3.20
C ASN A 77 0.62 35.57 3.40
N ARG A 78 1.71 35.63 2.62
CA ARG A 78 2.67 36.74 2.63
C ARG A 78 3.37 36.87 1.28
N PRO A 79 3.93 38.05 0.95
CA PRO A 79 4.77 38.22 -0.23
C PRO A 79 6.02 37.32 -0.18
N ILE A 80 6.40 36.77 -1.34
CA ILE A 80 7.57 35.91 -1.52
C ILE A 80 8.47 36.51 -2.59
N GLU A 81 9.66 36.95 -2.19
CA GLU A 81 10.72 37.35 -3.11
C GLU A 81 11.48 36.10 -3.56
N ASN A 82 11.52 35.82 -4.87
CA ASN A 82 12.20 34.63 -5.39
C ASN A 82 13.72 34.67 -5.20
N GLU A 83 14.31 35.86 -5.08
CA GLU A 83 15.74 36.04 -4.87
C GLU A 83 16.21 35.44 -3.53
N LYS A 84 15.34 35.38 -2.52
CA LYS A 84 15.59 34.70 -1.24
C LYS A 84 15.78 33.19 -1.36
N PHE A 85 15.44 32.63 -2.53
CA PHE A 85 15.60 31.22 -2.87
C PHE A 85 16.70 31.00 -3.92
N ARG A 86 17.46 32.03 -4.31
CA ARG A 86 18.54 31.89 -5.29
C ARG A 86 19.79 31.28 -4.64
N TYR A 87 20.32 30.25 -5.29
CA TYR A 87 21.59 29.63 -4.93
C TYR A 87 22.60 29.78 -6.08
N GLY A 88 23.72 30.46 -5.81
CA GLY A 88 24.74 30.73 -6.82
C GLY A 88 24.19 31.57 -7.99
N THR A 89 24.67 31.33 -9.20
CA THR A 89 24.31 32.12 -10.39
C THR A 89 22.94 31.78 -10.97
N SER A 90 22.45 30.55 -10.79
CA SER A 90 21.22 30.08 -11.48
C SER A 90 20.43 28.99 -10.74
N GLY A 91 20.78 28.64 -9.50
CA GLY A 91 20.12 27.57 -8.75
C GLY A 91 18.96 28.05 -7.87
N VAL A 92 18.11 27.12 -7.46
CA VAL A 92 17.08 27.30 -6.42
C VAL A 92 17.43 26.45 -5.20
N HIS A 93 17.44 27.04 -4.01
CA HIS A 93 17.50 26.32 -2.72
C HIS A 93 16.23 26.54 -1.93
N THR A 94 15.96 25.67 -0.95
CA THR A 94 14.76 25.74 -0.11
C THR A 94 15.08 25.79 1.38
N GLU A 95 16.33 26.05 1.75
CA GLU A 95 16.77 26.16 3.15
C GLU A 95 15.91 27.09 4.02
N PRO A 96 15.41 28.26 3.55
CA PRO A 96 14.59 29.14 4.37
C PRO A 96 13.20 28.58 4.71
N LEU A 97 12.73 27.55 4.00
CA LEU A 97 11.34 27.10 4.01
C LEU A 97 10.86 26.68 5.41
N SER A 98 11.65 25.91 6.15
CA SER A 98 11.26 25.43 7.49
C SER A 98 11.04 26.58 8.47
N LYS A 99 11.91 27.61 8.40
CA LYS A 99 11.76 28.82 9.21
C LYS A 99 10.51 29.60 8.80
N MET A 100 10.30 29.82 7.50
CA MET A 100 9.13 30.54 6.99
C MET A 100 7.81 29.87 7.39
N ILE A 101 7.75 28.53 7.35
CA ILE A 101 6.59 27.77 7.82
C ILE A 101 6.39 27.96 9.33
N LYS A 102 7.46 27.85 10.12
CA LYS A 102 7.40 28.04 11.56
C LYS A 102 6.89 29.44 11.93
N ASP A 103 7.43 30.47 11.30
CA ASP A 103 7.05 31.87 11.52
C ASP A 103 5.56 32.08 11.15
N ALA A 104 5.12 31.56 9.99
CA ALA A 104 3.72 31.64 9.58
C ALA A 104 2.75 30.94 10.56
N VAL A 105 3.14 29.77 11.10
CA VAL A 105 2.35 29.06 12.12
C VAL A 105 2.30 29.84 13.43
N GLN A 106 3.41 30.48 13.84
CA GLN A 106 3.46 31.27 15.07
C GLN A 106 2.63 32.55 14.98
N GLU A 107 2.72 33.28 13.87
CA GLU A 107 1.90 34.47 13.62
C GLU A 107 0.40 34.12 13.64
N GLU A 108 0.03 33.00 13.04
CA GLU A 108 -1.35 32.51 13.04
C GLU A 108 -1.86 32.13 14.43
N ARG A 109 -1.00 31.56 15.28
CA ARG A 109 -1.31 31.29 16.70
C ARG A 109 -1.51 32.61 17.46
N ALA A 110 -0.60 33.56 17.30
CA ALA A 110 -0.68 34.87 17.95
C ALA A 110 -1.98 35.62 17.58
N GLU A 111 -2.36 35.63 16.29
CA GLU A 111 -3.64 36.21 15.83
C GLU A 111 -4.87 35.58 16.49
N THR A 112 -4.79 34.30 16.85
CA THR A 112 -5.89 33.54 17.48
C THR A 112 -5.95 33.81 18.98
N GLU A 113 -4.81 33.84 19.67
CA GLU A 113 -4.70 34.12 21.10
C GLU A 113 -5.11 35.56 21.45
N LEU A 114 -4.72 36.55 20.62
CA LEU A 114 -5.11 37.96 20.76
C LEU A 114 -6.62 38.19 20.73
N LYS A 115 -7.42 37.26 20.16
CA LYS A 115 -8.88 37.38 20.06
C LYS A 115 -9.64 36.56 21.11
N ALA A 116 -8.99 35.63 21.80
CA ALA A 116 -9.58 34.80 22.84
C ALA A 116 -9.79 35.53 24.18
N THR A 117 -9.25 36.73 24.34
CA THR A 117 -9.37 37.58 25.54
C THR A 117 -10.75 38.22 25.74
N SER A 118 -11.77 37.91 24.91
CA SER A 118 -13.12 38.51 25.01
C SER A 118 -14.27 37.60 25.48
N ARG A 119 -14.02 36.33 25.85
CA ARG A 119 -14.96 35.47 26.62
C ARG A 119 -14.30 34.15 27.00
N ASP A 120 -14.56 33.68 28.22
CA ASP A 120 -14.03 32.46 28.86
C ASP A 120 -14.10 31.20 27.98
N VAL A 121 -13.05 30.95 27.19
CA VAL A 121 -12.76 29.63 26.62
C VAL A 121 -11.27 29.38 26.76
N ARG A 122 -10.90 28.54 27.73
CA ARG A 122 -9.53 27.99 27.86
C ARG A 122 -9.24 27.13 26.63
N PHE A 123 -8.44 27.65 25.70
CA PHE A 123 -7.92 26.89 24.56
C PHE A 123 -6.75 26.01 24.99
N GLN A 124 -7.00 24.71 25.18
CA GLN A 124 -5.93 23.72 25.30
C GLN A 124 -5.64 23.11 23.92
N TRP A 125 -4.52 23.50 23.34
CA TRP A 125 -3.94 22.80 22.20
C TRP A 125 -3.24 21.53 22.70
N SER A 126 -3.96 20.40 22.81
CA SER A 126 -3.31 19.11 23.09
C SER A 126 -2.69 18.54 21.81
N GLU A 127 -1.37 18.42 21.76
CA GLU A 127 -0.62 17.80 20.68
C GLU A 127 -0.80 16.27 20.73
N GLY A 128 -1.74 15.70 19.95
CA GLY A 128 -1.90 14.24 19.96
C GLY A 128 -2.89 13.59 19.00
N ALA A 129 -4.03 14.23 18.70
CA ALA A 129 -5.10 13.59 17.91
C ALA A 129 -5.12 14.09 16.45
N ASP A 130 -5.29 13.16 15.50
CA ASP A 130 -5.40 13.41 14.05
C ASP A 130 -6.75 14.06 13.64
N ASP A 131 -7.59 14.42 14.61
CA ASP A 131 -8.88 15.08 14.41
C ASP A 131 -8.99 16.25 15.39
N LYS A 132 -8.88 17.49 14.90
CA LYS A 132 -8.91 18.71 15.71
C LYS A 132 -10.21 19.44 15.44
N SER A 133 -11.07 19.61 16.44
CA SER A 133 -12.14 20.61 16.36
C SER A 133 -11.54 22.01 16.54
N LEU A 134 -11.63 22.84 15.50
CA LEU A 134 -11.20 24.25 15.60
C LEU A 134 -12.32 25.08 16.21
N HIS A 135 -12.31 25.17 17.54
CA HIS A 135 -13.03 26.24 18.21
C HIS A 135 -12.25 27.57 17.99
N GLY A 136 -12.91 28.72 17.92
CA GLY A 136 -12.25 30.05 18.01
C GLY A 136 -11.59 30.67 16.76
N VAL A 137 -11.58 30.00 15.60
CA VAL A 137 -10.97 30.57 14.37
C VAL A 137 -11.87 31.63 13.72
N SER A 138 -11.31 32.80 13.41
CA SER A 138 -12.05 33.91 12.78
C SER A 138 -12.50 33.58 11.35
N ARG A 139 -13.60 34.19 10.88
CA ARG A 139 -14.10 34.03 9.50
C ARG A 139 -13.03 34.35 8.45
N VAL A 140 -12.16 35.33 8.71
CA VAL A 140 -11.05 35.71 7.82
C VAL A 140 -10.02 34.58 7.73
N GLN A 141 -9.62 33.98 8.85
CA GLN A 141 -8.72 32.82 8.87
C GLN A 141 -9.33 31.60 8.16
N LYS A 142 -10.62 31.33 8.37
CA LYS A 142 -11.33 30.26 7.66
C LYS A 142 -11.31 30.46 6.14
N ASN A 143 -11.57 31.69 5.67
CA ASN A 143 -11.50 32.03 4.25
C ASN A 143 -10.08 31.88 3.68
N ARG A 144 -9.05 32.30 4.43
CA ARG A 144 -7.64 32.11 4.05
C ARG A 144 -7.31 30.63 3.87
N TRP A 145 -7.70 29.78 4.83
CA TRP A 145 -7.47 28.34 4.73
C TRP A 145 -8.24 27.68 3.59
N PHE A 146 -9.47 28.13 3.33
CA PHE A 146 -10.23 27.62 2.18
C PHE A 146 -9.50 27.93 0.86
N ARG A 147 -9.04 29.17 0.67
CA ARG A 147 -8.26 29.56 -0.52
C ARG A 147 -6.94 28.79 -0.63
N ALA A 148 -6.22 28.61 0.48
CA ALA A 148 -4.98 27.84 0.52
C ALA A 148 -5.21 26.36 0.14
N ASN A 149 -6.26 25.72 0.67
CA ASN A 149 -6.62 24.34 0.32
C ASN A 149 -7.04 24.23 -1.15
N MET A 150 -7.79 25.21 -1.68
CA MET A 150 -8.15 25.27 -3.09
C MET A 150 -6.91 25.36 -3.99
N ALA A 151 -5.92 26.18 -3.60
CA ALA A 151 -4.66 26.30 -4.32
C ALA A 151 -3.84 24.99 -4.31
N LEU A 152 -3.71 24.34 -3.14
CA LEU A 152 -3.03 23.05 -3.02
C LEU A 152 -3.70 21.97 -3.86
N GLU A 153 -5.03 21.88 -3.86
CA GLU A 153 -5.76 20.90 -4.64
C GLU A 153 -5.59 21.15 -6.15
N GLN A 154 -5.69 22.41 -6.60
CA GLN A 154 -5.46 22.75 -8.01
C GLN A 154 -4.03 22.42 -8.46
N ALA A 155 -3.03 22.78 -7.64
CA ALA A 155 -1.62 22.50 -7.93
C ALA A 155 -1.33 20.99 -7.96
N SER A 156 -1.76 20.24 -6.95
CA SER A 156 -1.57 18.80 -6.87
C SER A 156 -2.26 18.06 -8.02
N ARG A 157 -3.48 18.47 -8.39
CA ARG A 157 -4.21 17.93 -9.54
C ARG A 157 -3.49 18.21 -10.85
N PHE A 158 -3.01 19.44 -11.07
CA PHE A 158 -2.26 19.79 -12.27
C PHE A 158 -0.99 18.94 -12.41
N ILE A 159 -0.15 18.89 -11.37
CA ILE A 159 1.09 18.12 -11.38
C ILE A 159 0.81 16.62 -11.61
N SER A 160 -0.15 16.07 -10.86
CA SER A 160 -0.53 14.66 -10.99
C SER A 160 -1.06 14.30 -12.38
N LYS A 161 -1.84 15.18 -13.01
CA LYS A 161 -2.48 14.90 -14.29
C LYS A 161 -1.54 15.12 -15.48
N HIS A 162 -0.72 16.16 -15.43
CA HIS A 162 0.03 16.65 -16.59
C HIS A 162 1.54 16.46 -16.49
N CYS A 163 2.11 16.51 -15.28
CA CYS A 163 3.57 16.51 -15.09
C CYS A 163 4.10 15.22 -14.45
N SER A 164 3.23 14.30 -14.08
CA SER A 164 3.60 12.98 -13.56
C SER A 164 3.42 11.91 -14.63
N TYR A 165 4.04 10.73 -14.46
CA TYR A 165 3.75 9.61 -15.36
C TYR A 165 2.26 9.33 -15.40
N LYS A 166 1.71 9.11 -16.62
CA LYS A 166 0.28 8.83 -16.78
C LYS A 166 -0.15 7.75 -15.79
N ARG A 167 -1.18 8.06 -15.00
CA ARG A 167 -1.88 7.09 -14.14
C ARG A 167 -2.71 6.16 -15.02
N LEU A 168 -2.07 5.31 -15.81
CA LEU A 168 -2.79 4.27 -16.57
C LEU A 168 -3.33 3.20 -15.62
N ALA A 169 -2.69 3.00 -14.47
CA ALA A 169 -3.08 2.02 -13.47
C ALA A 169 -3.54 2.69 -12.17
N GLU A 170 -4.72 3.29 -12.15
CA GLU A 170 -5.57 3.09 -10.97
C GLU A 170 -5.86 1.59 -10.94
N ASP A 171 -5.53 0.93 -9.82
CA ASP A 171 -5.43 -0.52 -9.61
C ASP A 171 -6.25 -1.40 -10.57
N GLY A 172 -5.79 -1.63 -11.81
CA GLY A 172 -6.48 -2.43 -12.82
C GLY A 172 -7.13 -1.63 -13.95
N GLN A 173 -6.35 -0.89 -14.75
CA GLN A 173 -6.43 -1.19 -16.17
C GLN A 173 -5.57 -2.43 -16.44
N PRO A 174 -6.13 -3.63 -16.56
CA PRO A 174 -5.73 -4.51 -17.64
C PRO A 174 -6.12 -3.76 -18.92
N THR A 175 -5.13 -3.13 -19.56
CA THR A 175 -5.14 -3.40 -20.99
C THR A 175 -4.96 -4.91 -21.10
N VAL A 176 -5.91 -5.43 -21.84
CA VAL A 176 -6.21 -6.82 -22.09
C VAL A 176 -5.06 -7.53 -22.81
N ASP A 177 -4.20 -6.72 -23.41
CA ASP A 177 -2.82 -7.00 -23.67
C ASP A 177 -2.02 -6.22 -22.63
N LEU A 178 -1.06 -6.87 -21.96
CA LEU A 178 0.01 -6.16 -21.28
C LEU A 178 0.43 -5.02 -22.22
N PRO A 179 0.17 -3.76 -21.88
CA PRO A 179 0.69 -2.71 -22.71
C PRO A 179 2.21 -2.86 -22.57
N SER A 180 2.89 -2.72 -23.69
CA SER A 180 4.36 -2.68 -23.77
C SER A 180 4.96 -2.06 -22.50
N PRO A 181 6.12 -2.52 -21.99
CA PRO A 181 6.85 -1.91 -20.87
C PRO A 181 6.94 -0.37 -20.93
N LEU A 182 6.76 0.19 -22.14
CA LEU A 182 6.78 1.60 -22.50
C LEU A 182 5.57 2.45 -22.02
N MET A 183 4.41 1.88 -21.69
CA MET A 183 3.21 2.72 -21.41
C MET A 183 3.22 3.38 -20.02
N ASP A 184 3.96 2.85 -19.05
CA ASP A 184 4.18 3.51 -17.76
C ASP A 184 5.15 4.71 -17.83
N GLU A 185 5.59 5.09 -19.04
CA GLU A 185 6.63 6.10 -19.28
C GLU A 185 6.13 7.37 -19.99
N GLU A 186 4.87 7.45 -20.38
CA GLU A 186 4.36 8.63 -21.06
C GLU A 186 4.05 9.73 -20.04
N ILE A 187 4.71 10.87 -20.20
CA ILE A 187 4.46 12.10 -19.43
C ILE A 187 3.60 12.99 -20.31
N ALA A 188 2.47 13.48 -19.80
CA ALA A 188 1.54 14.28 -20.58
C ALA A 188 2.11 15.64 -21.01
N GLU A 189 3.03 16.22 -20.23
CA GLU A 189 3.76 17.44 -20.57
C GLU A 189 5.29 17.19 -20.54
N PRO A 190 5.87 16.64 -21.62
CA PRO A 190 7.30 16.31 -21.68
C PRO A 190 8.21 17.55 -21.77
N ARG A 191 7.65 18.75 -22.02
CA ARG A 191 8.44 20.00 -22.08
C ARG A 191 8.85 20.52 -20.70
N ALA A 192 8.15 20.09 -19.65
CA ALA A 192 8.46 20.47 -18.28
C ALA A 192 9.73 19.73 -17.79
N ASN A 193 10.63 20.46 -17.14
CA ASN A 193 11.82 19.88 -16.54
C ASN A 193 11.42 18.97 -15.36
N GLU A 194 11.78 17.69 -15.44
CA GLU A 194 11.40 16.66 -14.46
C GLU A 194 11.85 17.01 -13.03
N LEU A 195 12.99 17.69 -12.90
CA LEU A 195 13.54 18.07 -11.60
C LEU A 195 12.83 19.28 -11.00
N LEU A 196 12.46 20.26 -11.84
CA LEU A 196 11.60 21.37 -11.44
C LEU A 196 10.25 20.85 -10.95
N VAL A 197 9.61 19.97 -11.71
CA VAL A 197 8.32 19.35 -11.35
C VAL A 197 8.43 18.61 -10.02
N LEU A 198 9.48 17.80 -9.83
CA LEU A 198 9.74 17.13 -8.55
C LEU A 198 9.90 18.14 -7.41
N SER A 199 10.61 19.25 -7.62
CA SER A 199 10.80 20.29 -6.60
C SER A 199 9.49 20.98 -6.21
N ILE A 200 8.62 21.25 -7.18
CA ILE A 200 7.26 21.81 -6.96
C ILE A 200 6.42 20.83 -6.17
N ALA A 201 6.45 19.55 -6.55
CA ALA A 201 5.68 18.50 -5.91
C ALA A 201 6.09 18.28 -4.44
N ILE A 202 7.40 18.27 -4.16
CA ILE A 202 7.93 18.18 -2.80
C ILE A 202 7.59 19.43 -1.97
N LEU A 203 7.74 20.63 -2.53
CA LEU A 203 7.33 21.88 -1.87
C LEU A 203 5.85 21.81 -1.49
N GLY A 204 5.01 21.43 -2.44
CA GLY A 204 3.58 21.28 -2.27
C GLY A 204 3.20 20.27 -1.18
N GLU A 205 3.85 19.10 -1.16
CA GLU A 205 3.64 18.09 -0.12
C GLU A 205 4.08 18.61 1.27
N THR A 206 5.22 19.31 1.35
CA THR A 206 5.69 19.96 2.58
C THR A 206 4.69 21.00 3.10
N LEU A 207 4.18 21.86 2.22
CA LEU A 207 3.15 22.86 2.56
C LEU A 207 1.83 22.22 3.00
N GLN A 208 1.42 21.13 2.36
CA GLN A 208 0.23 20.37 2.72
C GLN A 208 0.38 19.68 4.08
N GLN A 209 1.58 19.18 4.42
CA GLN A 209 1.88 18.61 5.74
C GLN A 209 1.87 19.67 6.86
N ALA A 210 2.29 20.90 6.57
CA ALA A 210 2.36 21.99 7.54
C ALA A 210 1.00 22.63 7.89
N ARG A 211 -0.03 22.43 7.06
CA ARG A 211 -1.34 23.09 7.19
C ARG A 211 -2.39 22.23 7.92
N PRO A 212 -3.30 22.82 8.72
CA PRO A 212 -4.43 22.10 9.31
C PRO A 212 -5.36 21.50 8.24
N ARG A 213 -5.81 20.26 8.42
CA ARG A 213 -6.78 19.62 7.53
C ARG A 213 -8.11 20.36 7.55
N ALA A 214 -8.68 20.64 6.37
CA ALA A 214 -9.95 21.35 6.21
C ALA A 214 -11.17 20.72 6.94
N VAL A 215 -11.13 19.44 7.36
CA VAL A 215 -12.16 18.79 8.21
C VAL A 215 -12.47 19.65 9.44
N SER A 216 -11.42 20.28 9.96
CA SER A 216 -11.46 21.01 11.20
C SER A 216 -12.30 22.30 11.10
N LEU A 217 -12.67 22.76 9.90
CA LEU A 217 -13.30 24.07 9.64
C LEU A 217 -14.83 24.13 9.85
N SER A 218 -15.53 22.99 9.78
CA SER A 218 -16.98 22.88 9.90
C SER A 218 -17.39 22.25 11.22
N GLN A 219 -18.19 22.95 12.03
CA GLN A 219 -18.81 22.41 13.24
C GLN A 219 -20.13 21.73 12.84
N GLY A 220 -20.14 20.40 12.78
CA GLY A 220 -21.34 19.60 12.56
C GLY A 220 -21.05 18.20 12.00
N PRO A 221 -22.02 17.27 12.07
CA PRO A 221 -21.91 15.93 11.46
C PRO A 221 -21.86 15.98 9.92
N LEU A 222 -22.18 17.14 9.33
CA LEU A 222 -22.06 17.42 7.90
C LEU A 222 -20.63 17.83 7.57
N GLN A 223 -19.81 16.85 7.23
CA GLN A 223 -18.49 17.09 6.65
C GLN A 223 -18.63 17.77 5.29
N PHE A 224 -17.73 18.70 4.97
CA PHE A 224 -17.53 19.13 3.59
C PHE A 224 -17.34 17.88 2.71
N PHE A 225 -17.97 17.80 1.54
CA PHE A 225 -17.82 16.63 0.65
C PHE A 225 -16.33 16.42 0.33
N ARG A 226 -15.74 15.37 0.91
CA ARG A 226 -14.33 14.99 0.78
C ARG A 226 -14.20 13.68 0.06
N ASP A 227 -13.33 13.59 -0.94
CA ASP A 227 -13.14 12.34 -1.65
C ASP A 227 -12.63 11.35 -0.61
N HIS A 228 -13.32 10.23 -0.42
CA HIS A 228 -13.14 9.38 0.76
C HIS A 228 -11.76 8.69 0.85
N ASP A 229 -10.90 8.91 -0.15
CA ASP A 229 -9.56 8.35 -0.18
C ASP A 229 -8.54 9.35 0.42
N ASP A 230 -7.91 8.95 1.53
CA ASP A 230 -6.68 9.54 2.12
C ASP A 230 -5.47 9.64 1.13
N LYS A 231 -5.70 9.40 -0.17
CA LYS A 231 -4.77 9.51 -1.30
C LYS A 231 -4.63 10.95 -1.80
N GLU A 232 -5.32 11.92 -1.18
CA GLU A 232 -5.21 13.38 -1.42
C GLU A 232 -3.79 13.96 -1.21
N THR A 233 -2.80 13.17 -0.79
CA THR A 233 -1.41 13.62 -0.61
C THR A 233 -0.47 13.26 -1.76
N THR A 234 -0.90 12.51 -2.79
CA THR A 234 0.03 12.11 -3.86
C THR A 234 0.12 13.21 -4.92
N TRP A 235 1.22 13.96 -4.92
CA TRP A 235 1.61 14.90 -5.97
C TRP A 235 2.08 14.19 -7.26
N GLY A 236 1.48 13.05 -7.58
CA GLY A 236 1.84 12.18 -8.71
C GLY A 236 3.11 11.36 -8.51
N TYR A 237 3.50 10.63 -9.56
CA TYR A 237 4.73 9.83 -9.62
C TYR A 237 5.82 10.58 -10.39
N SER A 238 6.96 10.82 -9.74
CA SER A 238 8.05 11.60 -10.30
C SER A 238 8.85 10.82 -11.36
N PRO A 239 8.97 11.36 -12.60
CA PRO A 239 9.86 10.82 -13.61
C PRO A 239 11.31 10.70 -13.16
N PHE A 240 11.80 11.75 -12.50
CA PHE A 240 13.14 11.79 -11.95
C PHE A 240 13.37 10.62 -10.97
N CYS A 241 12.49 10.45 -9.97
CA CYS A 241 12.67 9.41 -8.95
C CYS A 241 12.68 8.01 -9.56
N ARG A 242 11.77 7.68 -10.50
CA ARG A 242 11.78 6.36 -11.16
C ARG A 242 13.06 6.14 -11.97
N LYS A 243 13.52 7.14 -12.72
CA LYS A 243 14.79 7.06 -13.48
C LYS A 243 15.98 6.83 -12.55
N THR A 244 16.05 7.57 -11.45
CA THR A 244 17.09 7.39 -10.42
C THR A 244 17.05 5.99 -9.83
N MET A 245 15.86 5.48 -9.47
CA MET A 245 15.74 4.11 -8.95
C MET A 245 16.19 3.05 -9.98
N ARG A 246 15.85 3.22 -11.26
CA ARG A 246 16.35 2.30 -12.31
C ARG A 246 17.89 2.32 -12.38
N GLN A 247 18.49 3.50 -12.32
CA GLN A 247 19.95 3.67 -12.28
C GLN A 247 20.56 3.04 -11.02
N SER A 248 19.84 3.02 -9.90
CA SER A 248 20.21 2.36 -8.65
C SER A 248 19.91 0.85 -8.60
N GLY A 249 19.44 0.26 -9.71
CA GLY A 249 19.26 -1.19 -9.88
C GLY A 249 17.87 -1.74 -9.53
N TYR A 250 16.84 -0.90 -9.38
CA TYR A 250 15.47 -1.37 -9.14
C TYR A 250 14.76 -1.72 -10.45
N CYS A 251 14.02 -2.84 -10.44
CA CYS A 251 13.15 -3.20 -11.56
C CYS A 251 11.76 -2.52 -11.46
N PRO A 252 10.93 -2.53 -12.53
CA PRO A 252 9.63 -1.86 -12.52
C PRO A 252 8.68 -2.30 -11.39
N LEU A 253 8.62 -3.60 -11.07
CA LEU A 253 7.82 -4.11 -9.95
C LEU A 253 8.28 -3.56 -8.60
N GLU A 254 9.59 -3.40 -8.41
CA GLU A 254 10.17 -2.92 -7.16
C GLU A 254 9.96 -1.43 -6.95
N ILE A 255 10.06 -0.64 -8.03
CA ILE A 255 9.68 0.78 -8.03
C ILE A 255 8.22 0.90 -7.60
N ARG A 256 7.34 0.09 -8.20
CA ARG A 256 5.92 0.07 -7.88
C ARG A 256 5.64 -0.34 -6.43
N ARG A 257 6.37 -1.32 -5.89
CA ARG A 257 6.33 -1.70 -4.45
C ARG A 257 6.72 -0.52 -3.56
N MET A 258 7.81 0.17 -3.89
CA MET A 258 8.28 1.33 -3.12
C MET A 258 7.23 2.44 -3.13
N GLU A 259 6.69 2.78 -4.30
CA GLU A 259 5.60 3.76 -4.47
C GLU A 259 4.33 3.40 -3.69
N SER A 260 3.98 2.11 -3.60
CA SER A 260 2.83 1.63 -2.82
C SER A 260 3.08 1.72 -1.31
N SER A 261 4.24 1.26 -0.85
CA SER A 261 4.59 1.23 0.57
C SER A 261 4.99 2.61 1.14
N ILE A 262 5.37 3.55 0.26
CA ILE A 262 5.80 4.91 0.54
C ILE A 262 4.98 5.87 -0.33
N PRO A 263 3.71 6.16 0.05
CA PRO A 263 2.83 7.03 -0.73
C PRO A 263 3.17 8.53 -0.59
N SER A 264 4.39 8.87 -0.16
CA SER A 264 4.88 10.23 0.04
C SER A 264 6.07 10.50 -0.87
N LEU A 265 5.98 11.55 -1.68
CA LEU A 265 7.00 11.85 -2.69
C LEU A 265 8.31 12.33 -2.06
N SER A 266 8.24 13.10 -0.97
CA SER A 266 9.41 13.55 -0.21
C SER A 266 10.20 12.37 0.36
N ILE A 267 9.49 11.34 0.86
CA ILE A 267 10.14 10.13 1.38
C ILE A 267 10.69 9.28 0.23
N LEU A 268 9.94 9.16 -0.88
CA LEU A 268 10.42 8.45 -2.06
C LEU A 268 11.69 9.11 -2.62
N TYR A 269 11.76 10.44 -2.69
CA TYR A 269 12.95 11.19 -3.07
C TYR A 269 14.13 10.95 -2.13
N TYR A 270 13.89 10.94 -0.80
CA TYR A 270 14.93 10.61 0.18
C TYR A 270 15.49 9.18 -0.02
N ALA A 271 14.66 8.25 -0.49
CA ALA A 271 15.02 6.83 -0.68
C ALA A 271 15.41 6.44 -2.13
N CYS A 272 15.13 7.25 -3.15
CA CYS A 272 15.26 6.81 -4.55
C CYS A 272 16.71 6.54 -5.00
N PHE A 273 17.67 7.07 -4.25
CA PHE A 273 19.10 6.88 -4.49
C PHE A 273 19.69 5.64 -3.81
N ILE A 274 18.95 4.98 -2.89
CA ILE A 274 19.42 3.79 -2.17
C ILE A 274 19.91 2.76 -3.17
N LYS A 275 21.21 2.48 -3.19
CA LYS A 275 21.75 1.47 -4.11
C LYS A 275 21.29 0.10 -3.64
N LYS A 276 20.71 -0.70 -4.54
CA LYS A 276 20.34 -2.06 -4.19
C LYS A 276 21.59 -2.85 -3.80
N HIS A 277 21.55 -3.50 -2.63
CA HIS A 277 22.60 -4.45 -2.28
C HIS A 277 22.34 -5.74 -3.03
N GLY A 278 23.37 -6.36 -3.58
CA GLY A 278 23.27 -7.73 -4.07
C GLY A 278 22.99 -7.87 -5.56
N ARG A 279 24.04 -8.31 -6.26
CA ARG A 279 24.21 -9.48 -7.17
C ARG A 279 23.06 -9.99 -8.05
N THR A 280 21.79 -9.73 -7.79
CA THR A 280 20.69 -10.11 -8.69
C THR A 280 20.72 -9.26 -9.95
N THR A 281 20.98 -9.88 -11.10
CA THR A 281 20.82 -9.24 -12.39
C THR A 281 19.32 -9.20 -12.73
N HIS A 282 18.75 -8.01 -12.70
CA HIS A 282 17.37 -7.82 -13.16
C HIS A 282 17.39 -7.84 -14.68
N SER A 283 16.67 -8.80 -15.27
CA SER A 283 16.47 -8.83 -16.71
C SER A 283 15.73 -7.57 -17.17
N THR A 284 16.05 -7.07 -18.37
CA THR A 284 15.25 -6.05 -19.06
C THR A 284 13.80 -6.50 -19.31
N LYS A 285 13.49 -7.79 -19.09
CA LYS A 285 12.16 -8.40 -19.21
C LYS A 285 11.27 -8.27 -17.97
N CYS A 286 11.73 -7.64 -16.88
CA CYS A 286 10.88 -7.36 -15.72
C CYS A 286 9.72 -6.42 -16.10
N THR A 287 8.55 -6.66 -15.54
CA THR A 287 7.33 -5.86 -15.77
C THR A 287 6.83 -5.28 -14.45
N VAL A 288 5.83 -4.42 -14.51
CA VAL A 288 5.18 -3.87 -13.30
C VAL A 288 4.37 -4.89 -12.49
N SER A 289 4.10 -6.07 -13.05
CA SER A 289 3.35 -7.16 -12.39
C SER A 289 4.23 -8.35 -11.99
N ALA A 290 5.38 -8.53 -12.65
CA ALA A 290 6.28 -9.66 -12.42
C ALA A 290 7.76 -9.27 -12.53
N CYS A 291 8.54 -9.61 -11.51
CA CYS A 291 10.00 -9.58 -11.54
C CYS A 291 10.51 -10.89 -12.15
N LYS A 292 11.45 -10.80 -13.10
CA LYS A 292 12.11 -11.93 -13.76
C LYS A 292 13.61 -11.94 -13.48
N SER A 293 14.00 -11.58 -12.25
CA SER A 293 15.40 -11.66 -11.82
C SER A 293 15.86 -13.12 -11.81
N GLU A 294 17.06 -13.37 -12.33
CA GLU A 294 17.70 -14.68 -12.19
C GLU A 294 18.32 -14.78 -10.79
N GLY A 295 17.90 -15.79 -10.04
CA GLY A 295 18.45 -16.07 -8.72
C GLY A 295 19.88 -16.62 -8.87
N HIS A 296 20.86 -15.94 -8.28
CA HIS A 296 22.19 -16.54 -8.15
C HIS A 296 22.19 -17.56 -7.02
N ARG A 297 22.90 -18.67 -7.20
CA ARG A 297 23.17 -19.61 -6.11
C ARG A 297 24.06 -18.89 -5.10
N LEU A 298 23.53 -18.65 -3.91
CA LEU A 298 24.24 -17.99 -2.82
C LEU A 298 24.78 -19.03 -1.84
N ASP A 299 26.02 -18.84 -1.40
CA ASP A 299 26.59 -19.57 -0.28
C ASP A 299 26.08 -19.01 1.06
N PRO A 300 26.02 -19.84 2.11
CA PRO A 300 25.66 -19.39 3.45
C PRO A 300 26.54 -18.25 3.95
N LEU A 301 25.92 -17.33 4.69
CA LEU A 301 26.60 -16.14 5.19
C LEU A 301 27.36 -16.45 6.48
N HIS A 302 28.68 -16.31 6.45
CA HIS A 302 29.51 -16.37 7.66
C HIS A 302 29.43 -15.08 8.48
N MET A 303 29.26 -15.22 9.79
CA MET A 303 29.08 -14.08 10.71
C MET A 303 30.37 -13.55 11.32
N LYS A 304 31.50 -14.25 11.18
CA LYS A 304 32.81 -13.83 11.71
C LYS A 304 33.80 -13.57 10.58
N ALA A 305 34.58 -12.49 10.71
CA ALA A 305 35.68 -12.20 9.79
C ALA A 305 36.76 -13.31 9.81
N SER A 306 36.99 -13.94 10.97
CA SER A 306 37.93 -15.06 11.12
C SER A 306 37.52 -16.31 10.32
N CYS A 307 36.27 -16.40 9.88
CA CYS A 307 35.85 -17.47 8.98
C CYS A 307 36.28 -17.23 7.53
N GLN A 308 36.82 -16.05 7.16
CA GLN A 308 37.03 -15.64 5.76
C GLN A 308 38.49 -15.72 5.28
N GLN A 309 39.45 -16.27 6.04
CA GLN A 309 40.85 -16.37 5.60
C GLN A 309 41.49 -17.73 5.90
N GLU A 310 41.70 -18.54 4.85
CA GLU A 310 42.99 -18.98 4.29
C GLU A 310 42.73 -20.11 3.27
N ASN A 311 43.36 -20.05 2.09
CA ASN A 311 43.40 -21.13 1.08
C ASN A 311 42.04 -21.66 0.54
N SER A 312 41.11 -20.76 0.22
CA SER A 312 39.91 -21.05 -0.59
C SER A 312 38.87 -22.03 -0.03
N ARG A 313 38.88 -22.36 1.28
CA ARG A 313 37.71 -22.95 1.96
C ARG A 313 37.57 -22.45 3.40
N PRO A 314 36.49 -21.73 3.76
CA PRO A 314 36.25 -21.33 5.14
C PRO A 314 35.97 -22.57 6.01
N PHE A 315 36.87 -22.95 6.93
CA PHE A 315 36.64 -24.03 7.88
C PHE A 315 35.79 -23.53 9.06
N CYS A 316 34.51 -23.24 8.81
CA CYS A 316 33.53 -23.07 9.89
C CYS A 316 32.81 -24.40 10.08
N LYS A 317 32.83 -24.92 11.32
CA LYS A 317 32.19 -26.18 11.67
C LYS A 317 30.68 -26.08 11.47
N LEU A 318 30.08 -27.14 10.93
CA LEU A 318 28.63 -27.31 10.93
C LEU A 318 28.17 -27.82 12.30
N THR A 319 27.14 -27.19 12.83
CA THR A 319 26.46 -27.67 14.04
C THR A 319 25.50 -28.79 13.69
N TYR A 320 25.38 -29.78 14.58
CA TYR A 320 24.44 -30.88 14.45
C TYR A 320 23.75 -31.16 15.78
N ILE A 321 22.56 -31.73 15.72
CA ILE A 321 21.79 -32.20 16.88
C ILE A 321 21.54 -33.69 16.66
N GLU A 322 22.03 -34.53 17.56
CA GLU A 322 21.80 -35.97 17.50
C GLU A 322 20.32 -36.32 17.63
N ASN A 323 19.87 -37.27 16.80
CA ASN A 323 18.48 -37.76 16.74
C ASN A 323 17.43 -36.63 16.64
N ARG A 324 17.76 -35.53 15.95
CA ARG A 324 16.94 -34.31 15.87
C ARG A 324 15.48 -34.59 15.51
N GLU A 325 15.24 -35.27 14.39
CA GLU A 325 13.86 -35.45 13.88
C GLU A 325 12.97 -36.24 14.87
N THR A 326 13.51 -37.31 15.47
CA THR A 326 12.79 -38.09 16.50
C THR A 326 12.47 -37.23 17.72
N ARG A 327 13.45 -36.47 18.21
CA ARG A 327 13.29 -35.60 19.38
C ARG A 327 12.32 -34.44 19.12
N LEU A 328 12.38 -33.83 17.94
CA LEU A 328 11.43 -32.79 17.54
C LEU A 328 10.00 -33.34 17.53
N LYS A 329 9.79 -34.50 16.92
CA LYS A 329 8.49 -35.17 16.87
C LYS A 329 7.93 -35.42 18.28
N GLU A 330 8.73 -36.01 19.17
CA GLU A 330 8.31 -36.30 20.55
C GLU A 330 7.91 -35.03 21.32
N MET A 331 8.66 -33.93 21.17
CA MET A 331 8.34 -32.65 21.80
C MET A 331 7.04 -32.05 21.25
N ILE A 332 6.87 -32.05 19.93
CA ILE A 332 5.70 -31.49 19.24
C ILE A 332 4.44 -32.31 19.57
N ASP A 333 4.55 -33.64 19.65
CA ASP A 333 3.44 -34.51 20.05
C ASP A 333 3.02 -34.29 21.51
N LYS A 334 3.94 -33.87 22.39
CA LYS A 334 3.64 -33.40 23.75
C LYS A 334 3.08 -31.97 23.81
N GLY A 335 2.99 -31.27 22.68
CA GLY A 335 2.57 -29.87 22.59
C GLY A 335 3.61 -28.88 23.09
N GLU A 336 4.88 -29.28 23.17
CA GLU A 336 6.01 -28.43 23.53
C GLU A 336 6.56 -27.68 22.32
N ILE A 337 7.20 -26.53 22.56
CA ILE A 337 7.94 -25.77 21.55
C ILE A 337 9.40 -26.23 21.59
N PRO A 338 9.96 -26.73 20.48
CA PRO A 338 11.39 -27.03 20.40
C PRO A 338 12.20 -25.73 20.39
N LEU A 339 13.18 -25.64 21.29
CA LEU A 339 14.13 -24.53 21.36
C LEU A 339 15.55 -25.08 21.38
N VAL A 340 16.50 -24.28 20.90
CA VAL A 340 17.93 -24.61 20.97
C VAL A 340 18.68 -23.68 21.91
N ARG A 341 19.74 -24.20 22.52
CA ARG A 341 20.71 -23.45 23.33
C ARG A 341 22.12 -23.84 22.87
N PHE A 342 23.00 -22.86 22.73
CA PHE A 342 24.39 -23.11 22.33
C PHE A 342 25.35 -22.82 23.48
N THR A 343 26.00 -23.87 24.00
CA THR A 343 26.89 -23.78 25.17
C THR A 343 28.19 -24.53 24.90
N ALA A 344 29.32 -23.84 25.07
CA ALA A 344 30.66 -24.42 24.95
C ALA A 344 30.90 -25.24 23.65
N GLY A 345 30.40 -24.76 22.51
CA GLY A 345 30.57 -25.43 21.21
C GLY A 345 29.52 -26.50 20.88
N ASN A 346 28.57 -26.75 21.80
CA ASN A 346 27.52 -27.76 21.65
C ASN A 346 26.14 -27.13 21.52
N LEU A 347 25.33 -27.68 20.64
CA LEU A 347 23.96 -27.26 20.37
C LEU A 347 22.98 -28.23 21.02
N GLU A 348 22.23 -27.77 22.01
CA GLU A 348 21.30 -28.56 22.79
C GLU A 348 19.85 -28.25 22.39
N LEU A 349 19.08 -29.30 22.07
CA LEU A 349 17.64 -29.20 21.80
C LEU A 349 16.84 -29.47 23.08
N GLN A 350 15.90 -28.59 23.41
CA GLN A 350 15.04 -28.70 24.58
C GLN A 350 13.58 -28.41 24.25
N GLY A 351 12.67 -29.16 24.88
CA GLY A 351 11.24 -28.98 24.76
C GLY A 351 10.74 -27.96 25.78
N TYR A 352 9.98 -26.97 25.32
CA TYR A 352 9.45 -25.92 26.16
C TYR A 352 7.92 -25.95 26.23
N SER A 353 7.39 -26.13 27.44
CA SER A 353 5.94 -26.10 27.68
C SER A 353 5.42 -24.69 27.89
N LEU A 354 4.44 -24.29 27.08
CA LEU A 354 3.73 -23.01 27.21
C LEU A 354 2.95 -22.86 28.53
N LYS A 355 2.79 -23.92 29.31
CA LYS A 355 2.07 -23.91 30.59
C LYS A 355 2.95 -23.49 31.79
N LYS A 356 4.28 -23.51 31.64
CA LYS A 356 5.21 -23.10 32.70
C LYS A 356 5.33 -21.57 32.74
N GLU A 357 5.59 -20.99 33.92
CA GLU A 357 5.98 -19.59 34.01
C GLU A 357 7.27 -19.32 33.21
N LEU A 358 7.32 -18.12 32.64
CA LEU A 358 8.16 -17.64 31.53
C LEU A 358 9.65 -18.03 31.60
N PRO A 359 10.15 -18.92 30.72
CA PRO A 359 11.44 -18.70 30.13
C PRO A 359 11.31 -17.71 28.99
N ARG A 360 12.19 -16.72 29.04
CA ARG A 360 12.45 -15.82 27.94
C ARG A 360 13.21 -16.62 26.89
N PHE A 361 12.65 -16.73 25.69
CA PHE A 361 13.34 -17.29 24.54
C PHE A 361 13.31 -16.32 23.35
N GLY A 362 14.38 -16.34 22.57
CA GLY A 362 14.51 -15.55 21.35
C GLY A 362 13.93 -16.28 20.15
N VAL A 363 13.60 -15.58 19.08
CA VAL A 363 13.20 -16.18 17.80
C VAL A 363 13.96 -15.50 16.68
N MET A 364 14.54 -16.29 15.77
CA MET A 364 15.14 -15.76 14.55
C MET A 364 14.08 -15.65 13.46
N SER A 365 14.04 -14.49 12.80
CA SER A 365 13.25 -14.24 11.59
C SER A 365 14.20 -14.06 10.41
N HIS A 366 14.01 -14.83 9.35
CA HIS A 366 14.89 -14.79 8.18
C HIS A 366 14.17 -15.24 6.90
N SER A 367 14.76 -14.91 5.75
CA SER A 367 14.30 -15.40 4.45
C SER A 367 15.14 -16.58 3.99
N TRP A 368 14.50 -17.71 3.70
CA TRP A 368 15.15 -18.89 3.12
C TRP A 368 15.82 -18.61 1.78
N GLU A 369 15.25 -17.69 0.98
CA GLU A 369 15.75 -17.36 -0.36
C GLU A 369 17.02 -16.50 -0.32
N GLU A 370 17.32 -15.88 0.82
CA GLU A 370 18.59 -15.17 1.03
C GLU A 370 19.71 -16.14 1.39
N ALA A 371 19.42 -17.44 1.54
CA ALA A 371 20.38 -18.50 1.84
C ALA A 371 21.32 -18.15 3.00
N ILE A 372 20.86 -17.37 4.00
CA ILE A 372 21.74 -16.93 5.10
C ILE A 372 22.28 -18.15 5.82
N VAL A 373 21.41 -19.11 6.15
CA VAL A 373 21.65 -20.23 7.07
C VAL A 373 21.72 -21.61 6.39
N HIS A 374 21.79 -21.66 5.05
CA HIS A 374 21.74 -22.93 4.29
C HIS A 374 23.13 -23.46 3.93
N SER A 375 23.53 -24.62 4.46
CA SER A 375 24.87 -25.17 4.21
C SER A 375 24.99 -26.22 3.11
N LYS A 376 24.12 -27.25 3.04
CA LYS A 376 24.27 -28.36 2.08
C LYS A 376 22.93 -29.07 1.81
N ARG A 377 22.90 -29.85 0.71
CA ARG A 377 21.84 -30.83 0.49
C ARG A 377 22.19 -32.14 1.18
N ASP A 378 21.20 -32.80 1.77
CA ASP A 378 21.29 -34.18 2.24
C ASP A 378 21.26 -35.18 1.08
N ASP A 379 21.43 -36.48 1.38
CA ASP A 379 21.46 -37.56 0.39
C ASP A 379 20.14 -37.72 -0.38
N SER A 380 19.03 -37.15 0.13
CA SER A 380 17.73 -37.10 -0.56
C SER A 380 17.56 -35.87 -1.46
N GLY A 381 18.59 -35.04 -1.55
CA GLY A 381 18.56 -33.77 -2.29
C GLY A 381 17.80 -32.65 -1.58
N GLY A 382 17.36 -32.87 -0.33
CA GLY A 382 16.70 -31.90 0.54
C GLY A 382 17.69 -31.10 1.39
N ASP A 383 17.23 -30.10 2.13
CA ASP A 383 18.07 -29.32 3.04
C ASP A 383 18.53 -30.17 4.24
N ASP A 384 19.83 -30.17 4.55
CA ASP A 384 20.41 -30.88 5.71
C ASP A 384 19.95 -30.26 7.05
N ARG A 385 19.40 -29.04 7.00
CA ARG A 385 18.86 -28.26 8.10
C ARG A 385 19.90 -27.99 9.18
N ASN A 386 21.16 -27.85 8.80
CA ASN A 386 22.25 -27.51 9.71
C ASN A 386 22.59 -26.03 9.61
N MET A 387 23.21 -25.50 10.66
CA MET A 387 23.70 -24.12 10.70
C MET A 387 25.20 -24.08 10.96
N LEU A 388 25.87 -23.07 10.42
CA LEU A 388 27.29 -22.84 10.71
C LEU A 388 27.47 -22.40 12.18
N GLU A 389 28.51 -22.89 12.83
CA GLU A 389 28.81 -22.56 14.23
C GLU A 389 28.90 -21.05 14.47
N CYS A 390 29.53 -20.31 13.54
CA CYS A 390 29.60 -18.84 13.65
C CYS A 390 28.23 -18.17 13.67
N GLN A 391 27.22 -18.73 13.00
CA GLN A 391 25.86 -18.21 12.98
C GLN A 391 25.17 -18.47 14.31
N VAL A 392 25.23 -19.72 14.79
CA VAL A 392 24.63 -20.14 16.06
C VAL A 392 25.24 -19.37 17.23
N GLU A 393 26.56 -19.21 17.25
CA GLU A 393 27.25 -18.43 18.28
C GLU A 393 26.86 -16.96 18.24
N THR A 394 26.70 -16.38 17.04
CA THR A 394 26.24 -15.00 16.88
C THR A 394 24.81 -14.84 17.41
N LEU A 395 23.89 -15.75 17.05
CA LEU A 395 22.53 -15.75 17.59
C LEU A 395 22.53 -15.80 19.12
N GLN A 396 23.27 -16.75 19.71
CA GLN A 396 23.34 -16.90 21.17
C GLN A 396 23.86 -15.62 21.83
N LYS A 397 24.95 -15.03 21.30
CA LYS A 397 25.51 -13.77 21.81
C LYS A 397 24.52 -12.61 21.67
N THR A 398 23.83 -12.50 20.53
CA THR A 398 22.88 -11.42 20.29
C THR A 398 21.66 -11.52 21.21
N PHE A 399 21.06 -12.71 21.38
CA PHE A 399 19.93 -12.88 22.30
C PHE A 399 20.31 -12.62 23.76
N ASN A 400 21.49 -13.08 24.17
CA ASN A 400 22.06 -12.76 25.48
C ASN A 400 22.20 -11.24 25.67
N LYS A 401 22.80 -10.54 24.69
CA LYS A 401 22.97 -9.08 24.72
C LYS A 401 21.62 -8.34 24.78
N ILE A 402 20.61 -8.78 24.02
CA ILE A 402 19.28 -8.15 24.06
C ILE A 402 18.63 -8.38 25.44
N HIS A 403 18.81 -9.57 26.03
CA HIS A 403 18.20 -9.92 27.30
C HIS A 403 18.80 -9.16 28.50
N SER A 404 20.14 -9.14 28.61
CA SER A 404 20.85 -8.58 29.78
C SER A 404 21.49 -7.21 29.53
N GLY A 405 21.29 -6.63 28.34
CA GLY A 405 21.99 -5.42 27.93
C GLY A 405 23.49 -5.68 27.82
N SER A 406 24.30 -4.95 28.60
CA SER A 406 25.76 -5.09 28.63
C SER A 406 26.29 -5.96 29.80
N ALA A 407 25.40 -6.53 30.62
CA ALA A 407 25.83 -7.37 31.73
C ALA A 407 26.37 -8.72 31.23
N VAL A 408 27.45 -9.21 31.86
CA VAL A 408 28.08 -10.50 31.52
C VAL A 408 27.13 -11.63 31.92
N ILE A 409 26.74 -12.46 30.93
CA ILE A 409 25.92 -13.65 31.14
C ILE A 409 26.85 -14.87 31.20
N THR A 410 26.67 -15.75 32.17
CA THR A 410 27.39 -17.03 32.21
C THR A 410 26.80 -18.02 31.20
N SER A 411 27.54 -19.03 30.76
CA SER A 411 27.02 -20.01 29.78
C SER A 411 25.81 -20.81 30.28
N GLN A 412 25.61 -20.93 31.59
CA GLN A 412 24.44 -21.58 32.19
C GLN A 412 23.17 -20.73 32.06
N ASP A 413 23.32 -19.41 31.91
CA ASP A 413 22.25 -18.43 31.76
C ASP A 413 21.94 -18.13 30.28
N ASN A 414 22.49 -18.91 29.35
CA ASN A 414 22.26 -18.76 27.93
C ASN A 414 20.76 -18.81 27.59
N ILE A 415 20.31 -17.76 26.93
CA ILE A 415 18.92 -17.61 26.52
C ILE A 415 18.64 -18.55 25.35
N PRO A 416 17.68 -19.48 25.48
CA PRO A 416 17.35 -20.37 24.39
C PRO A 416 16.63 -19.61 23.27
N PHE A 417 16.69 -20.14 22.05
CA PHE A 417 16.05 -19.53 20.90
C PHE A 417 15.44 -20.53 19.93
N TYR A 418 14.45 -20.07 19.18
CA TYR A 418 13.84 -20.78 18.08
C TYR A 418 14.44 -20.30 16.76
N VAL A 419 14.76 -21.24 15.88
CA VAL A 419 15.05 -21.01 14.47
C VAL A 419 14.49 -22.18 13.70
N ASP A 420 13.64 -21.89 12.71
CA ASP A 420 12.95 -22.87 11.87
C ASP A 420 13.91 -23.89 11.22
N VAL A 421 15.11 -23.49 10.83
CA VAL A 421 16.15 -24.41 10.33
C VAL A 421 16.41 -25.57 11.29
N LEU A 422 16.56 -25.28 12.59
CA LEU A 422 16.90 -26.29 13.60
C LEU A 422 15.68 -26.88 14.31
N CYS A 423 14.56 -26.15 14.33
CA CYS A 423 13.40 -26.44 15.19
C CYS A 423 12.14 -26.88 14.44
N MET A 424 12.08 -26.74 13.11
CA MET A 424 10.99 -27.25 12.29
C MET A 424 11.25 -28.73 11.94
N PRO A 425 10.28 -29.65 12.10
CA PRO A 425 10.45 -31.06 11.71
C PRO A 425 10.28 -31.29 10.20
N LYS A 426 10.82 -32.39 9.67
CA LYS A 426 10.61 -32.82 8.27
C LYS A 426 9.29 -33.57 8.07
N GLN A 427 8.84 -34.31 9.09
CA GLN A 427 7.61 -35.11 9.01
C GLN A 427 6.36 -34.21 8.79
N PRO A 428 5.51 -34.46 7.78
CA PRO A 428 4.37 -33.59 7.44
C PRO A 428 3.41 -33.30 8.60
N THR A 429 2.99 -34.31 9.35
CA THR A 429 2.04 -34.14 10.47
C THR A 429 2.62 -33.32 11.62
N ALA A 430 3.88 -33.56 11.99
CA ALA A 430 4.57 -32.77 13.00
C ALA A 430 4.80 -31.33 12.51
N ARG A 431 5.15 -31.17 11.21
CA ARG A 431 5.32 -29.85 10.58
C ARG A 431 4.04 -29.04 10.63
N ALA A 432 2.89 -29.65 10.32
CA ALA A 432 1.60 -28.98 10.37
C ALA A 432 1.24 -28.48 11.78
N LYS A 433 1.51 -29.31 12.81
CA LYS A 433 1.38 -28.91 14.21
C LYS A 433 2.31 -27.74 14.55
N THR A 434 3.58 -27.77 14.12
CA THR A 434 4.53 -26.67 14.35
C THR A 434 4.11 -25.38 13.64
N ILE A 435 3.59 -25.46 12.40
CA ILE A 435 3.04 -24.30 11.68
C ILE A 435 1.91 -23.66 12.48
N ASN A 436 1.00 -24.45 13.05
CA ASN A 436 -0.05 -23.93 13.93
C ASN A 436 0.50 -23.32 15.23
N GLN A 437 1.63 -23.82 15.74
CA GLN A 437 2.32 -23.27 16.92
C GLN A 437 3.08 -21.96 16.63
N LEU A 438 3.35 -21.59 15.37
CA LEU A 438 4.11 -20.36 15.04
C LEU A 438 3.47 -19.10 15.66
N LYS A 439 2.13 -19.05 15.71
CA LYS A 439 1.40 -17.96 16.39
C LYS A 439 1.83 -17.80 17.84
N HIS A 440 2.07 -18.90 18.56
CA HIS A 440 2.51 -18.88 19.95
C HIS A 440 4.01 -18.64 20.07
N ILE A 441 4.82 -19.18 19.16
CA ILE A 441 6.28 -19.00 19.14
C ILE A 441 6.64 -17.51 19.02
N TYR A 442 6.14 -16.84 17.98
CA TYR A 442 6.45 -15.42 17.76
C TYR A 442 5.75 -14.50 18.77
N HIS A 443 4.52 -14.81 19.18
CA HIS A 443 3.80 -13.98 20.14
C HIS A 443 4.37 -14.05 21.56
N ARG A 444 5.04 -15.15 21.95
CA ARG A 444 5.63 -15.30 23.29
C ARG A 444 7.14 -15.04 23.34
N ALA A 445 7.79 -14.85 22.19
CA ALA A 445 9.19 -14.48 22.11
C ALA A 445 9.46 -13.16 22.84
N PHE A 446 10.49 -13.10 23.68
CA PHE A 446 10.90 -11.81 24.27
C PHE A 446 11.57 -10.91 23.22
N ALA A 447 12.24 -11.52 22.24
CA ALA A 447 12.87 -10.85 21.13
C ALA A 447 12.73 -11.66 19.85
N VAL A 448 12.38 -10.98 18.76
CA VAL A 448 12.41 -11.51 17.39
C VAL A 448 13.55 -10.81 16.67
N LEU A 449 14.63 -11.55 16.37
CA LEU A 449 15.82 -11.04 15.70
C LEU A 449 15.70 -11.27 14.19
N VAL A 450 15.68 -10.19 13.44
CA VAL A 450 15.61 -10.19 11.98
C VAL A 450 17.00 -10.23 11.38
N TRP A 451 17.25 -11.25 10.58
CA TRP A 451 18.42 -11.38 9.71
C TRP A 451 17.98 -11.18 8.26
N ASP A 452 18.41 -10.06 7.68
CA ASP A 452 18.34 -9.77 6.25
C ASP A 452 19.79 -9.68 5.75
N ARG A 453 20.14 -10.48 4.73
CA ARG A 453 21.51 -10.57 4.20
C ARG A 453 22.04 -9.19 3.81
N ASN A 454 21.21 -8.37 3.18
CA ASN A 454 21.63 -7.06 2.69
C ASN A 454 21.93 -6.09 3.83
N LEU A 455 21.27 -6.24 4.98
CA LEU A 455 21.53 -5.43 6.17
C LEU A 455 22.75 -5.94 6.94
N LEU A 456 22.94 -7.27 7.00
CA LEU A 456 24.10 -7.90 7.65
C LEU A 456 25.41 -7.65 6.92
N GLU A 457 25.40 -7.54 5.59
CA GLU A 457 26.59 -7.27 4.77
C GLU A 457 26.95 -5.78 4.68
N ARG A 458 26.10 -4.89 5.23
CA ARG A 458 26.30 -3.44 5.20
C ARG A 458 26.72 -2.90 6.56
N GLN A 459 27.60 -1.90 6.53
CA GLN A 459 27.97 -1.12 7.69
C GLN A 459 26.74 -0.38 8.27
N PHE A 460 26.58 -0.41 9.59
CA PHE A 460 25.53 0.35 10.26
C PHE A 460 25.87 1.85 10.25
N SER A 461 24.99 2.69 9.68
CA SER A 461 25.23 4.14 9.58
C SER A 461 24.90 4.91 10.87
N GLY A 462 24.16 4.29 11.80
CA GLY A 462 23.64 4.95 13.00
C GLY A 462 22.43 5.86 12.76
N ASP A 463 22.14 6.23 11.50
CA ASP A 463 20.92 6.99 11.16
C ASP A 463 19.70 6.07 11.09
N ILE A 464 18.75 6.31 11.99
CA ILE A 464 17.50 5.57 12.13
C ILE A 464 16.60 5.72 10.88
N PHE A 465 16.62 6.89 10.22
CA PHE A 465 15.78 7.14 9.05
C PHE A 465 16.30 6.39 7.83
N GLU A 466 17.61 6.46 7.59
CA GLU A 466 18.28 5.64 6.59
C GLU A 466 18.06 4.15 6.87
N THR A 467 18.32 3.71 8.09
CA THR A 467 18.16 2.32 8.54
C THR A 467 16.75 1.80 8.25
N SER A 468 15.73 2.60 8.58
CA SER A 468 14.33 2.25 8.33
C SER A 468 14.03 2.12 6.83
N MET A 469 14.61 2.97 5.98
CA MET A 469 14.44 2.89 4.53
C MET A 469 15.18 1.71 3.92
N ARG A 470 16.36 1.35 4.42
CA ARG A 470 17.06 0.14 3.99
C ARG A 470 16.27 -1.14 4.33
N ILE A 471 15.62 -1.20 5.50
CA ILE A 471 14.72 -2.31 5.84
C ILE A 471 13.56 -2.41 4.86
N ARG A 472 12.94 -1.28 4.47
CA ARG A 472 11.84 -1.27 3.48
C ARG A 472 12.29 -1.67 2.07
N ALA A 473 13.50 -1.29 1.70
CA ALA A 473 14.08 -1.64 0.42
C ALA A 473 14.52 -3.11 0.36
N GLY A 474 14.82 -3.73 1.52
CA GLY A 474 15.30 -5.10 1.66
C GLY A 474 14.36 -6.18 1.14
N ASP A 475 14.88 -7.40 1.11
CA ASP A 475 14.21 -8.58 0.56
C ASP A 475 13.39 -9.30 1.62
N TRP A 476 13.83 -9.30 2.89
CA TRP A 476 13.11 -9.90 4.00
C TRP A 476 11.68 -9.36 4.11
N ILE A 477 11.48 -8.04 3.94
CA ILE A 477 10.15 -7.41 4.02
C ILE A 477 9.24 -7.73 2.81
N THR A 478 9.72 -8.47 1.81
CA THR A 478 8.88 -8.88 0.66
C THR A 478 8.17 -10.21 0.88
N ARG A 479 8.57 -11.05 1.83
CA ARG A 479 8.01 -12.40 1.95
C ARG A 479 6.72 -12.42 2.74
N LEU A 480 5.79 -13.31 2.37
CA LEU A 480 4.54 -13.47 3.10
C LEU A 480 4.77 -14.16 4.46
N TRP A 481 5.66 -15.15 4.53
CA TRP A 481 6.03 -15.79 5.81
C TRP A 481 6.63 -14.78 6.79
N THR A 482 7.59 -13.95 6.36
CA THR A 482 8.15 -12.90 7.25
C THR A 482 7.12 -11.83 7.63
N PHE A 483 6.08 -11.60 6.81
CA PHE A 483 4.94 -10.78 7.21
C PHE A 483 4.21 -11.37 8.42
N GLN A 484 3.94 -12.68 8.40
CA GLN A 484 3.36 -13.40 9.55
C GLN A 484 4.16 -13.14 10.82
N GLU A 485 5.48 -13.31 10.74
CA GLU A 485 6.42 -13.16 11.84
C GLU A 485 6.40 -11.74 12.43
N ILE A 486 6.34 -10.72 11.56
CA ILE A 486 6.22 -9.31 11.96
C ILE A 486 4.92 -9.05 12.72
N ILE A 487 3.79 -9.58 12.23
CA ILE A 487 2.48 -9.30 12.82
C ILE A 487 2.31 -10.03 14.16
N LEU A 488 2.77 -11.28 14.26
CA LEU A 488 2.65 -12.09 15.46
C LEU A 488 3.55 -11.61 16.61
N ALA A 489 4.71 -11.02 16.29
CA ALA A 489 5.65 -10.52 17.29
C ALA A 489 5.03 -9.45 18.20
N GLN A 490 5.36 -9.49 19.49
CA GLN A 490 4.93 -8.45 20.44
C GLN A 490 5.43 -7.06 20.06
N ASN A 491 4.70 -6.03 20.51
CA ASN A 491 5.12 -4.65 20.32
C ASN A 491 6.46 -4.40 21.04
N GLY A 492 7.48 -4.00 20.28
CA GLY A 492 8.83 -3.74 20.80
C GLY A 492 9.76 -4.95 20.83
N ALA A 493 9.28 -6.18 20.57
CA ALA A 493 10.13 -7.37 20.55
C ALA A 493 11.01 -7.48 19.28
N ILE A 494 10.68 -6.75 18.21
CA ILE A 494 11.42 -6.86 16.93
C ILE A 494 12.73 -6.07 16.99
N HIS A 495 13.82 -6.79 16.75
CA HIS A 495 15.18 -6.30 16.64
C HIS A 495 15.73 -6.64 15.25
N ILE A 496 16.38 -5.70 14.59
CA ILE A 496 16.97 -5.91 13.26
C ILE A 496 18.49 -5.86 13.39
N ALA A 497 19.18 -6.87 12.85
CA ALA A 497 20.63 -6.94 12.84
C ALA A 497 21.23 -6.20 11.64
N PHE A 498 22.34 -5.52 11.88
CA PHE A 498 23.18 -4.82 10.91
C PHE A 498 24.62 -5.23 11.13
N ASP A 499 25.46 -5.14 10.10
CA ASP A 499 26.92 -5.35 10.13
C ASP A 499 27.44 -6.56 10.94
N LYS A 500 26.58 -7.55 11.18
CA LYS A 500 26.79 -8.76 12.00
C LYS A 500 27.01 -8.51 13.50
N GLU A 501 27.05 -7.26 13.97
CA GLU A 501 27.32 -6.92 15.37
C GLU A 501 26.27 -6.01 16.00
N ASN A 502 25.75 -5.06 15.22
CA ASN A 502 24.80 -4.07 15.70
C ASN A 502 23.36 -4.57 15.58
N THR A 503 22.53 -4.15 16.54
CA THR A 503 21.08 -4.40 16.49
C THR A 503 20.34 -3.14 16.86
N ILE A 504 19.18 -2.94 16.24
CA ILE A 504 18.28 -1.84 16.54
C ILE A 504 16.86 -2.35 16.73
N SER A 505 16.20 -1.92 17.80
CA SER A 505 14.81 -2.27 18.05
C SER A 505 13.85 -1.35 17.29
N VAL A 506 12.71 -1.87 16.84
CA VAL A 506 11.64 -1.04 16.25
C VAL A 506 11.12 -0.01 17.26
N SER A 507 11.20 -0.30 18.56
CA SER A 507 10.84 0.63 19.63
C SER A 507 11.73 1.87 19.63
N ASP A 508 13.05 1.70 19.48
CA ASP A 508 14.00 2.83 19.46
C ASP A 508 13.83 3.70 18.21
N MET A 509 13.54 3.09 17.06
CA MET A 509 13.16 3.83 15.85
C MET A 509 11.93 4.71 16.09
N GLN A 510 10.90 4.16 16.75
CA GLN A 510 9.68 4.89 17.06
C GLN A 510 9.93 6.04 18.05
N LYS A 511 10.79 5.87 19.06
CA LYS A 511 11.16 6.94 20.00
C LYS A 511 11.82 8.11 19.27
N LYS A 512 12.80 7.84 18.39
CA LYS A 512 13.46 8.90 17.60
C LYS A 512 12.47 9.64 16.70
N ARG A 513 11.56 8.92 16.06
CA ARG A 513 10.53 9.49 15.20
C ARG A 513 9.57 10.43 15.95
N VAL A 514 9.24 10.14 17.21
CA VAL A 514 8.42 11.04 18.04
C VAL A 514 9.16 12.35 18.30
N LYS A 515 10.45 12.30 18.68
CA LYS A 515 11.25 13.51 18.89
C LYS A 515 11.34 14.41 17.64
N VAL A 516 11.54 13.82 16.46
CA VAL A 516 11.58 14.57 15.18
C VAL A 516 10.23 15.21 14.84
N ARG A 517 9.11 14.60 15.25
CA ARG A 517 7.77 15.17 15.03
C ARG A 517 7.60 16.51 15.75
N GLU A 518 8.22 16.69 16.91
CA GLU A 518 8.08 17.88 17.76
C GLU A 518 9.00 19.03 17.32
N ASN A 519 10.03 18.75 16.50
CA ASN A 519 10.99 19.74 16.03
C ASN A 519 10.82 20.04 14.53
N LEU A 520 10.16 21.16 14.19
CA LEU A 520 9.99 21.64 12.81
C LEU A 520 11.31 21.96 12.09
N MET A 521 12.39 22.21 12.85
CA MET A 521 13.70 22.56 12.30
C MET A 521 14.58 21.33 12.05
N ASP A 522 14.16 20.13 12.51
CA ASP A 522 14.86 18.90 12.18
C ASP A 522 14.64 18.60 10.69
N SER A 523 15.71 18.34 9.94
CA SER A 523 15.62 18.05 8.51
C SER A 523 14.72 16.84 8.24
N HIS A 524 14.64 15.87 9.15
CA HIS A 524 13.78 14.71 9.01
C HIS A 524 12.30 14.99 9.31
N HIS A 525 11.90 16.20 9.72
CA HIS A 525 10.53 16.51 10.10
C HIS A 525 9.52 16.16 9.00
N TYR A 526 9.77 16.63 7.78
CA TYR A 526 8.88 16.44 6.63
C TYR A 526 8.96 15.05 6.00
N VAL A 527 10.00 14.27 6.37
CA VAL A 527 10.13 12.84 6.03
C VAL A 527 9.98 11.93 7.25
N ARG A 528 9.40 12.41 8.36
CA ARG A 528 9.40 11.67 9.64
C ARG A 528 8.75 10.28 9.56
N ARG A 529 7.87 10.04 8.59
CA ARG A 529 7.24 8.73 8.37
C ARG A 529 8.24 7.71 7.79
N ALA A 530 9.37 8.15 7.25
CA ALA A 530 10.49 7.32 6.84
C ALA A 530 11.14 6.61 8.03
N GLY A 531 11.15 7.22 9.22
CA GLY A 531 11.72 6.61 10.44
C GLY A 531 10.91 5.45 11.04
N HIS A 532 10.08 4.78 10.25
CA HIS A 532 9.37 3.57 10.65
C HIS A 532 9.60 2.48 9.58
N PRO A 533 10.05 1.27 9.94
CA PRO A 533 10.44 0.25 8.97
C PRO A 533 9.24 -0.42 8.27
N PHE A 534 8.03 -0.29 8.80
CA PHE A 534 6.82 -0.92 8.24
C PHE A 534 5.84 0.09 7.64
N SER A 535 5.08 -0.35 6.63
CA SER A 535 3.99 0.42 6.03
C SER A 535 2.89 0.77 7.03
N LYS A 536 2.02 1.73 6.67
CA LYS A 536 0.86 2.10 7.50
C LYS A 536 -0.04 0.89 7.77
N ALA A 537 -0.31 0.07 6.75
CA ALA A 537 -1.17 -1.12 6.88
C ALA A 537 -0.63 -2.11 7.93
N ILE A 538 0.66 -2.47 7.87
CA ILE A 538 1.29 -3.36 8.87
C ILE A 538 1.21 -2.75 10.28
N ARG A 539 1.52 -1.46 10.41
CA ARG A 539 1.48 -0.78 11.71
C ARG A 539 0.07 -0.74 12.29
N ASP A 540 -0.93 -0.44 11.46
CA ASP A 540 -2.31 -0.32 11.89
C ASP A 540 -2.86 -1.72 12.25
N LEU A 541 -2.56 -2.77 11.46
CA LEU A 541 -2.92 -4.16 11.76
C LEU A 541 -2.41 -4.66 13.13
N ARG A 542 -1.21 -4.22 13.53
CA ARG A 542 -0.62 -4.59 14.83
C ARG A 542 -1.17 -3.83 16.03
N LYS A 543 -1.70 -2.62 15.82
CA LYS A 543 -2.04 -1.70 16.91
C LYS A 543 -3.54 -1.56 17.13
N LYS A 544 -4.34 -1.77 16.09
CA LYS A 544 -5.74 -1.40 16.08
C LYS A 544 -6.61 -2.66 15.83
N PRO A 545 -7.60 -2.93 16.71
CA PRO A 545 -8.37 -4.18 16.65
C PRO A 545 -9.51 -4.17 15.63
N ASP A 546 -9.91 -3.01 15.11
CA ASP A 546 -10.95 -2.86 14.09
C ASP A 546 -10.46 -3.28 12.69
N HIS A 547 -11.38 -3.68 11.80
CA HIS A 547 -11.10 -3.93 10.37
C HIS A 547 -9.84 -4.78 10.09
N ARG A 548 -9.57 -5.79 10.94
CA ARG A 548 -8.31 -6.58 10.85
C ARG A 548 -8.14 -7.26 9.51
N VAL A 549 -9.22 -7.79 8.94
CA VAL A 549 -9.21 -8.51 7.67
C VAL A 549 -8.82 -7.60 6.51
N GLU A 550 -9.44 -6.42 6.42
CA GLU A 550 -9.09 -5.38 5.44
C GLU A 550 -7.64 -4.93 5.59
N ARG A 551 -7.18 -4.69 6.82
CA ARG A 551 -5.78 -4.28 7.08
C ARG A 551 -4.78 -5.38 6.75
N ALA A 552 -5.14 -6.65 6.95
CA ALA A 552 -4.33 -7.78 6.51
C ALA A 552 -4.22 -7.79 4.98
N TRP A 553 -5.35 -7.65 4.27
CA TRP A 553 -5.35 -7.53 2.82
C TRP A 553 -4.48 -6.35 2.31
N GLU A 554 -4.60 -5.16 2.90
CA GLU A 554 -3.75 -4.01 2.56
C GLU A 554 -2.26 -4.28 2.81
N ALA A 555 -1.94 -5.01 3.88
CA ALA A 555 -0.57 -5.24 4.32
C ALA A 555 0.18 -6.34 3.52
N VAL A 556 -0.55 -7.24 2.87
CA VAL A 556 0.03 -8.30 2.02
C VAL A 556 0.33 -7.86 0.59
N GLN A 557 -0.05 -6.64 0.19
CA GLN A 557 0.25 -6.16 -1.15
C GLN A 557 1.76 -6.11 -1.40
N TYR A 558 2.18 -6.57 -2.60
CA TYR A 558 3.57 -6.78 -3.00
C TYR A 558 4.36 -7.79 -2.18
N ARG A 559 3.69 -8.59 -1.34
CA ARG A 559 4.32 -9.76 -0.75
C ARG A 559 4.47 -10.88 -1.78
N GLN A 560 5.47 -11.72 -1.56
CA GLN A 560 5.81 -12.87 -2.40
C GLN A 560 5.65 -14.15 -1.60
N ILE A 561 5.15 -15.17 -2.30
CA ILE A 561 5.01 -16.53 -1.80
C ILE A 561 5.46 -17.49 -2.89
N ARG A 562 6.10 -18.59 -2.51
CA ARG A 562 6.62 -19.59 -3.46
C ARG A 562 5.57 -20.60 -3.85
N ASN A 563 4.75 -21.03 -2.90
CA ASN A 563 3.64 -21.96 -3.13
C ASN A 563 2.34 -21.19 -2.84
N ALA A 564 1.41 -21.16 -3.81
CA ALA A 564 0.19 -20.35 -3.67
C ALA A 564 -0.74 -20.87 -2.55
N ASP A 565 -0.70 -22.17 -2.30
CA ASP A 565 -1.48 -22.87 -1.28
C ASP A 565 -1.05 -22.57 0.17
N ASP A 566 0.11 -21.91 0.37
CA ASP A 566 0.56 -21.40 1.67
C ASP A 566 -0.10 -20.05 2.03
N GLU A 567 -0.74 -19.36 1.07
CA GLU A 567 -1.22 -17.98 1.25
C GLU A 567 -2.25 -17.87 2.39
N THR A 568 -3.24 -18.74 2.36
CA THR A 568 -4.35 -18.76 3.31
C THR A 568 -3.91 -19.25 4.69
N ILE A 569 -2.90 -20.13 4.76
CA ILE A 569 -2.27 -20.57 6.02
C ILE A 569 -1.66 -19.35 6.74
N VAL A 570 -0.90 -18.52 6.03
CA VAL A 570 -0.30 -17.32 6.61
C VAL A 570 -1.38 -16.31 7.03
N LEU A 571 -2.36 -16.03 6.16
CA LEU A 571 -3.44 -15.08 6.46
C LEU A 571 -4.27 -15.53 7.67
N ALA A 572 -4.66 -16.80 7.73
CA ALA A 572 -5.40 -17.36 8.85
C ALA A 572 -4.62 -17.25 10.17
N SER A 573 -3.32 -17.55 10.15
CA SER A 573 -2.49 -17.40 11.34
C SER A 573 -2.39 -15.95 11.81
N VAL A 574 -2.23 -14.98 10.90
CA VAL A 574 -2.16 -13.55 11.23
C VAL A 574 -3.48 -13.05 11.84
N LEU A 575 -4.61 -13.56 11.36
CA LEU A 575 -5.93 -13.22 11.86
C LEU A 575 -6.30 -13.94 13.16
N GLY A 576 -5.51 -14.94 13.57
CA GLY A 576 -5.65 -15.66 14.83
C GLY A 576 -6.54 -16.89 14.75
N MET A 577 -6.81 -17.39 13.53
CA MET A 577 -7.61 -18.59 13.29
C MET A 577 -6.77 -19.87 13.43
N ASP A 578 -7.43 -21.03 13.50
CA ASP A 578 -6.76 -22.33 13.49
C ASP A 578 -6.43 -22.76 12.05
N VAL A 579 -5.14 -22.84 11.74
CA VAL A 579 -4.67 -23.18 10.39
C VAL A 579 -4.76 -24.67 10.08
N LEU A 580 -5.08 -25.53 11.06
CA LEU A 580 -5.14 -26.98 10.86
C LEU A 580 -6.27 -27.38 9.89
N THR A 581 -7.43 -26.71 9.94
CA THR A 581 -8.55 -26.98 9.02
C THR A 581 -8.15 -26.75 7.56
N ILE A 582 -7.44 -25.65 7.29
CA ILE A 582 -6.91 -25.33 5.96
C ILE A 582 -5.84 -26.34 5.52
N GLN A 583 -4.98 -26.76 6.44
CA GLN A 583 -3.90 -27.72 6.15
C GLN A 583 -4.40 -29.15 5.91
N GLN A 584 -5.59 -29.50 6.41
CA GLN A 584 -6.20 -30.82 6.18
C GLN A 584 -6.78 -30.97 4.76
N ILE A 585 -6.94 -29.87 4.03
CA ILE A 585 -7.34 -29.90 2.62
C ILE A 585 -6.19 -30.53 1.80
N ASP A 586 -6.54 -31.64 1.17
CA ASP A 586 -5.67 -32.76 0.87
C ASP A 586 -4.56 -32.44 -0.17
N GLU A 587 -3.32 -32.84 0.14
CA GLU A 587 -2.15 -32.72 -0.75
C GLU A 587 -2.13 -33.81 -1.84
N THR A 588 -3.14 -34.70 -1.89
CA THR A 588 -3.20 -35.81 -2.86
C THR A 588 -3.53 -35.36 -4.28
N SER A 589 -4.12 -34.17 -4.45
CA SER A 589 -4.27 -33.54 -5.77
C SER A 589 -2.91 -33.10 -6.29
N THR A 590 -2.55 -33.52 -7.50
CA THR A 590 -1.35 -33.02 -8.18
C THR A 590 -1.50 -31.57 -8.66
N ASP A 591 -2.73 -31.06 -8.71
CA ASP A 591 -3.04 -29.68 -9.07
C ASP A 591 -3.02 -28.77 -7.83
N ARG A 592 -1.93 -28.00 -7.71
CA ARG A 592 -1.73 -27.06 -6.59
C ARG A 592 -2.58 -25.80 -6.68
N ASP A 593 -3.00 -25.39 -7.87
CA ASP A 593 -3.86 -24.22 -8.02
C ASP A 593 -5.26 -24.54 -7.52
N LYS A 594 -5.74 -25.77 -7.78
CA LYS A 594 -7.00 -26.27 -7.21
C LYS A 594 -6.96 -26.35 -5.67
N ILE A 595 -5.86 -26.84 -5.09
CA ILE A 595 -5.69 -26.87 -3.63
C ILE A 595 -5.72 -25.45 -3.07
N ALA A 596 -5.08 -24.49 -3.73
CA ALA A 596 -5.10 -23.09 -3.30
C ALA A 596 -6.52 -22.50 -3.35
N ASP A 597 -7.30 -22.79 -4.40
CA ASP A 597 -8.71 -22.39 -4.51
C ASP A 597 -9.56 -22.99 -3.37
N GLU A 598 -9.42 -24.29 -3.09
CA GLU A 598 -10.16 -24.99 -2.02
C GLU A 598 -9.80 -24.42 -0.63
N ARG A 599 -8.51 -24.18 -0.39
CA ARG A 599 -8.03 -23.53 0.84
C ARG A 599 -8.51 -22.08 0.98
N MET A 600 -8.69 -21.35 -0.13
CA MET A 600 -9.23 -20.00 -0.10
C MET A 600 -10.73 -19.99 0.20
N ALA A 601 -11.50 -20.93 -0.35
CA ALA A 601 -12.91 -21.09 0.00
C ALA A 601 -13.09 -21.42 1.49
N GLU A 602 -12.29 -22.35 2.02
CA GLU A 602 -12.31 -22.68 3.45
C GLU A 602 -11.90 -21.50 4.33
N PHE A 603 -10.86 -20.76 3.92
CA PHE A 603 -10.47 -19.53 4.61
C PHE A 603 -11.60 -18.49 4.67
N LEU A 604 -12.36 -18.31 3.58
CA LEU A 604 -13.52 -17.43 3.56
C LEU A 604 -14.65 -17.93 4.48
N HIS A 605 -14.91 -19.23 4.52
CA HIS A 605 -15.84 -19.84 5.50
C HIS A 605 -15.42 -19.51 6.93
N MET A 606 -14.15 -19.74 7.27
CA MET A 606 -13.62 -19.45 8.60
C MET A 606 -13.72 -17.97 8.98
N LEU A 607 -13.57 -17.05 8.01
CA LEU A 607 -13.75 -15.60 8.25
C LEU A 607 -15.20 -15.25 8.60
N ASP A 608 -16.17 -15.86 7.93
CA ASP A 608 -17.60 -15.64 8.16
C ASP A 608 -18.03 -16.21 9.52
N GLU A 609 -17.53 -17.39 9.89
CA GLU A 609 -17.84 -18.06 11.16
C GLU A 609 -17.14 -17.44 12.37
N THR A 610 -15.97 -16.83 12.19
CA THR A 610 -15.18 -16.27 13.31
C THR A 610 -15.73 -14.91 13.76
N PRO A 611 -16.24 -14.78 15.00
CA PRO A 611 -16.78 -13.52 15.48
C PRO A 611 -15.74 -12.39 15.46
N GLY A 612 -16.09 -11.25 14.87
CA GLY A 612 -15.26 -10.05 14.83
C GLY A 612 -14.29 -9.96 13.65
N LEU A 613 -14.21 -10.97 12.77
CA LEU A 613 -13.48 -10.89 11.50
C LEU A 613 -14.41 -10.51 10.35
N GLY A 614 -15.28 -11.43 9.95
CA GLY A 614 -16.19 -11.26 8.81
C GLY A 614 -15.49 -11.15 7.46
N ILE A 615 -16.22 -11.39 6.38
CA ILE A 615 -15.70 -11.23 5.01
C ILE A 615 -15.85 -9.76 4.60
N PRO A 616 -14.79 -9.05 4.18
CA PRO A 616 -14.96 -7.69 3.66
C PRO A 616 -15.82 -7.67 2.39
N SER A 617 -16.93 -6.93 2.42
CA SER A 617 -17.89 -6.89 1.31
C SER A 617 -17.29 -6.35 0.01
N GLY A 618 -16.27 -5.50 0.10
CA GLY A 618 -15.55 -4.96 -1.04
C GLY A 618 -14.65 -5.96 -1.78
N LEU A 619 -14.51 -7.21 -1.31
CA LEU A 619 -13.77 -8.26 -2.03
C LEU A 619 -14.34 -8.52 -3.43
N ILE A 620 -15.64 -8.29 -3.65
CA ILE A 620 -16.28 -8.44 -4.97
C ILE A 620 -15.63 -7.51 -6.03
N PHE A 621 -15.12 -6.35 -5.61
CA PHE A 621 -14.52 -5.34 -6.49
C PHE A 621 -13.06 -5.61 -6.81
N LEU A 622 -12.45 -6.63 -6.20
CA LEU A 622 -11.05 -6.93 -6.44
C LEU A 622 -10.84 -7.49 -7.86
N PRO A 623 -9.78 -7.04 -8.56
CA PRO A 623 -9.44 -7.54 -9.88
C PRO A 623 -8.83 -8.94 -9.82
N GLY A 624 -8.57 -9.50 -11.00
CA GLY A 624 -7.91 -10.80 -11.16
C GLY A 624 -8.89 -11.94 -11.33
N SER A 625 -8.34 -13.16 -11.37
CA SER A 625 -9.11 -14.40 -11.42
C SER A 625 -9.98 -14.55 -10.18
N LYS A 626 -11.22 -14.99 -10.40
CA LYS A 626 -12.11 -15.41 -9.32
C LYS A 626 -11.94 -16.91 -9.07
N LEU A 627 -12.36 -17.37 -7.90
CA LEU A 627 -12.32 -18.80 -7.56
C LEU A 627 -13.16 -19.60 -8.56
N SER A 628 -12.65 -20.77 -8.95
CA SER A 628 -13.35 -21.72 -9.81
C SER A 628 -14.40 -22.57 -9.06
N ILE A 629 -14.55 -22.32 -7.76
CA ILE A 629 -15.46 -23.04 -6.87
C ILE A 629 -16.84 -22.40 -6.94
N LYS A 630 -17.84 -23.23 -7.23
CA LYS A 630 -19.24 -22.82 -7.30
C LYS A 630 -19.69 -22.17 -5.97
N GLY A 631 -20.33 -21.00 -6.07
CA GLY A 631 -20.75 -20.19 -4.91
C GLY A 631 -19.68 -19.21 -4.43
N PHE A 632 -18.45 -19.34 -4.90
CA PHE A 632 -17.31 -18.47 -4.59
C PHE A 632 -16.78 -17.68 -5.80
N GLU A 633 -17.46 -17.75 -6.94
CA GLU A 633 -17.09 -17.09 -8.21
C GLU A 633 -17.07 -15.54 -8.12
N TRP A 634 -17.50 -14.96 -6.99
CA TRP A 634 -17.39 -13.54 -6.70
C TRP A 634 -16.04 -13.18 -6.02
N ALA A 635 -15.41 -14.13 -5.34
CA ALA A 635 -14.22 -13.93 -4.52
C ALA A 635 -12.93 -14.09 -5.35
N PRO A 636 -11.88 -13.29 -5.07
CA PRO A 636 -10.59 -13.42 -5.76
C PRO A 636 -9.89 -14.74 -5.39
N SER A 637 -9.16 -15.32 -6.34
CA SER A 637 -8.36 -16.54 -6.09
C SER A 637 -7.10 -16.26 -5.26
N THR A 638 -6.68 -15.00 -5.14
CA THR A 638 -5.54 -14.56 -4.32
C THR A 638 -5.76 -13.14 -3.80
N TRP A 639 -5.27 -12.87 -2.60
CA TRP A 639 -5.24 -11.54 -1.98
C TRP A 639 -3.95 -10.78 -2.34
N LEU A 640 -2.96 -11.45 -2.94
CA LEU A 640 -1.67 -10.87 -3.36
C LEU A 640 -1.78 -10.11 -4.69
N THR A 641 -2.76 -9.22 -4.79
CA THR A 641 -3.15 -8.51 -6.01
C THR A 641 -2.18 -7.41 -6.46
N LYS A 642 -1.20 -7.04 -5.61
CA LYS A 642 -0.18 -6.00 -5.86
C LYS A 642 -0.80 -4.64 -6.20
N HIS A 643 -1.83 -4.26 -5.45
CA HIS A 643 -2.48 -2.95 -5.60
C HIS A 643 -1.54 -1.84 -5.18
N LEU A 644 -1.31 -0.89 -6.09
CA LEU A 644 -0.52 0.30 -5.82
C LEU A 644 -1.26 1.20 -4.81
N HIS A 645 -2.59 1.24 -4.89
CA HIS A 645 -3.46 2.09 -4.08
C HIS A 645 -4.66 1.34 -3.50
N PRO A 646 -4.43 0.40 -2.55
CA PRO A 646 -5.48 -0.41 -1.95
C PRO A 646 -6.73 0.41 -1.62
N HIS A 647 -7.88 0.00 -2.16
CA HIS A 647 -9.17 0.61 -1.83
C HIS A 647 -9.66 0.05 -0.50
N ARG A 648 -10.38 0.86 0.27
CA ARG A 648 -10.99 0.38 1.52
C ARG A 648 -12.06 -0.67 1.21
N LEU A 649 -11.86 -1.90 1.66
CA LEU A 649 -12.74 -3.04 1.37
C LEU A 649 -14.04 -3.02 2.19
N LEU A 650 -14.12 -2.23 3.26
CA LEU A 650 -15.35 -2.08 4.05
C LEU A 650 -16.04 -0.74 3.81
N SER A 651 -15.52 0.13 2.96
CA SER A 651 -16.15 1.43 2.65
C SER A 651 -17.24 1.26 1.58
N PRO A 652 -18.32 2.06 1.60
CA PRO A 652 -18.72 3.07 2.59
C PRO A 652 -19.62 2.53 3.71
N ILE A 653 -20.10 1.29 3.62
CA ILE A 653 -21.18 0.79 4.48
C ILE A 653 -20.66 0.17 5.79
N GLY A 654 -19.37 -0.17 5.85
CA GLY A 654 -18.72 -0.75 7.03
C GLY A 654 -19.16 -2.17 7.35
N GLN A 655 -19.87 -2.84 6.43
CA GLN A 655 -20.49 -4.15 6.68
C GLN A 655 -19.69 -5.27 6.04
N ALA A 656 -19.58 -6.38 6.78
CA ALA A 656 -19.11 -7.64 6.22
C ALA A 656 -20.14 -8.21 5.24
N ALA A 657 -19.66 -8.94 4.23
CA ALA A 657 -20.51 -9.83 3.45
C ALA A 657 -20.96 -11.00 4.33
N THR A 658 -22.13 -11.54 4.01
CA THR A 658 -22.61 -12.80 4.59
C THR A 658 -22.52 -13.87 3.52
N LEU A 659 -21.87 -14.99 3.86
CA LEU A 659 -21.78 -16.10 2.92
C LEU A 659 -23.14 -16.80 2.78
N MET A 660 -23.52 -17.09 1.54
CA MET A 660 -24.73 -17.83 1.20
C MET A 660 -24.36 -19.11 0.46
N ARG A 661 -25.30 -20.07 0.41
CA ARG A 661 -25.09 -21.38 -0.25
C ARG A 661 -24.56 -21.27 -1.69
N ASP A 662 -25.02 -20.28 -2.44
CA ASP A 662 -24.61 -20.09 -3.84
C ASP A 662 -23.94 -18.71 -4.08
N GLY A 663 -23.51 -17.95 -3.07
CA GLY A 663 -22.91 -16.64 -3.32
C GLY A 663 -22.59 -15.83 -2.07
N ALA A 664 -22.31 -14.53 -2.22
CA ALA A 664 -22.17 -13.60 -1.10
C ALA A 664 -23.26 -12.54 -1.09
N LEU A 665 -23.89 -12.35 0.06
CA LEU A 665 -24.79 -11.23 0.31
C LEU A 665 -23.99 -10.00 0.71
N VAL A 666 -24.14 -8.92 -0.06
CA VAL A 666 -23.49 -7.63 0.16
C VAL A 666 -24.50 -6.49 0.08
N ARG A 667 -24.18 -5.37 0.71
CA ARG A 667 -24.96 -4.13 0.61
C ARG A 667 -24.12 -3.07 -0.06
N PHE A 668 -24.59 -2.55 -1.18
CA PHE A 668 -23.92 -1.48 -1.92
C PHE A 668 -24.94 -0.67 -2.74
N PRO A 669 -24.67 0.61 -2.99
CA PRO A 669 -25.40 1.38 -3.98
C PRO A 669 -25.22 0.77 -5.37
N GLY A 670 -26.20 0.93 -6.25
CA GLY A 670 -26.06 0.52 -7.63
C GLY A 670 -26.83 1.38 -8.61
N ILE A 671 -26.56 1.15 -9.89
CA ILE A 671 -27.20 1.83 -11.02
C ILE A 671 -27.71 0.75 -11.96
N LEU A 672 -29.01 0.75 -12.24
CA LEU A 672 -29.59 -0.04 -13.32
C LEU A 672 -29.33 0.67 -14.64
N LEU A 673 -28.81 -0.05 -15.64
CA LEU A 673 -28.49 0.51 -16.96
C LEU A 673 -29.58 0.15 -17.96
N HIS A 674 -30.34 1.15 -18.38
CA HIS A 674 -31.28 1.01 -19.48
C HIS A 674 -30.49 1.13 -20.79
N CYS A 675 -30.32 0.00 -21.46
CA CYS A 675 -29.43 -0.13 -22.60
C CYS A 675 -30.17 0.17 -23.91
N PRO A 676 -29.49 0.77 -24.91
CA PRO A 676 -30.06 1.01 -26.21
C PRO A 676 -30.29 -0.29 -27.01
N ASN A 677 -31.17 -0.23 -28.02
CA ASN A 677 -31.45 -1.37 -28.91
C ASN A 677 -30.22 -1.84 -29.70
N LYS A 678 -29.23 -0.97 -29.88
CA LYS A 678 -27.91 -1.32 -30.42
C LYS A 678 -26.91 -1.46 -29.28
N GLY A 679 -26.19 -2.57 -29.22
CA GLY A 679 -25.18 -2.82 -28.20
C GLY A 679 -24.06 -1.77 -28.17
N VAL A 680 -23.43 -1.61 -27.01
CA VAL A 680 -22.32 -0.65 -26.83
C VAL A 680 -21.00 -1.31 -27.18
N GLU A 681 -20.53 -1.09 -28.42
CA GLU A 681 -19.28 -1.71 -28.91
C GLU A 681 -18.03 -1.26 -28.14
N GLN A 682 -18.01 -0.01 -27.67
CA GLN A 682 -16.86 0.55 -26.96
C GLN A 682 -16.85 0.14 -25.49
N SER A 683 -15.67 -0.23 -24.98
CA SER A 683 -15.47 -0.49 -23.55
C SER A 683 -15.49 0.77 -22.68
N THR A 684 -15.58 1.96 -23.28
CA THR A 684 -15.80 3.23 -22.58
C THR A 684 -17.10 3.84 -23.08
N PHE A 685 -17.98 4.22 -22.17
CA PHE A 685 -19.27 4.80 -22.48
C PHE A 685 -19.71 5.83 -21.43
N TRP A 686 -20.75 6.60 -21.77
CA TRP A 686 -21.31 7.65 -20.92
C TRP A 686 -22.81 7.47 -20.81
N PHE A 687 -23.37 7.81 -19.65
CA PHE A 687 -24.82 7.85 -19.46
C PHE A 687 -25.22 8.92 -18.44
N PRO A 688 -26.37 9.58 -18.63
CA PRO A 688 -26.94 10.48 -17.65
C PRO A 688 -27.59 9.71 -16.50
N VAL A 689 -27.56 10.31 -15.31
CA VAL A 689 -28.23 9.81 -14.09
C VAL A 689 -29.17 10.85 -13.47
N HIS A 690 -29.53 11.86 -14.24
CA HIS A 690 -30.43 12.93 -13.83
C HIS A 690 -31.25 13.39 -15.03
N GLU A 691 -32.55 13.63 -14.82
CA GLU A 691 -33.52 14.03 -15.85
C GLU A 691 -33.09 15.25 -16.67
N SER A 692 -32.54 16.29 -16.01
CA SER A 692 -32.04 17.49 -16.70
C SER A 692 -30.67 17.33 -17.36
N MET A 693 -30.12 16.11 -17.45
CA MET A 693 -28.86 15.79 -18.12
C MET A 693 -27.64 16.62 -17.65
N HIS A 694 -27.66 17.16 -16.42
CA HIS A 694 -26.51 17.90 -15.87
C HIS A 694 -25.51 17.02 -15.12
N LYS A 695 -25.83 15.72 -14.91
CA LYS A 695 -24.96 14.73 -14.26
C LYS A 695 -24.78 13.52 -15.14
N TRP A 696 -23.54 13.26 -15.49
CA TRP A 696 -23.13 12.19 -16.40
C TRP A 696 -22.05 11.33 -15.75
N PHE A 697 -22.21 10.02 -15.83
CA PHE A 697 -21.12 9.12 -15.53
C PHE A 697 -20.37 8.76 -16.80
N LYS A 698 -19.04 8.76 -16.69
CA LYS A 698 -18.12 8.11 -17.61
C LYS A 698 -17.75 6.76 -17.01
N VAL A 699 -17.97 5.69 -17.77
CA VAL A 699 -17.63 4.32 -17.37
C VAL A 699 -16.61 3.72 -18.32
N LYS A 700 -15.65 3.00 -17.77
CA LYS A 700 -14.69 2.18 -18.52
C LYS A 700 -14.74 0.74 -17.99
N VAL A 701 -15.05 -0.20 -18.87
CA VAL A 701 -15.19 -1.63 -18.56
C VAL A 701 -13.83 -2.32 -18.58
N ASP A 702 -13.62 -3.17 -17.58
CA ASP A 702 -12.40 -3.92 -17.37
C ASP A 702 -12.42 -5.30 -18.08
N VAL A 703 -12.63 -5.29 -19.41
CA VAL A 703 -12.73 -6.53 -20.23
C VAL A 703 -12.05 -6.34 -21.59
N LYS A 704 -11.57 -7.45 -22.17
CA LYS A 704 -11.10 -7.54 -23.57
C LYS A 704 -12.16 -6.96 -24.51
N PRO A 705 -11.85 -6.01 -25.42
CA PRO A 705 -12.83 -5.51 -26.38
C PRO A 705 -13.59 -6.61 -27.12
N GLU A 706 -12.91 -7.73 -27.43
CA GLU A 706 -13.50 -8.89 -28.10
C GLU A 706 -14.52 -9.60 -27.20
N ARG A 707 -14.20 -9.78 -25.91
CA ARG A 707 -15.11 -10.39 -24.93
C ARG A 707 -16.25 -9.45 -24.56
N TRP A 708 -16.03 -8.14 -24.61
CA TRP A 708 -17.07 -7.12 -24.45
C TRP A 708 -18.04 -7.11 -25.63
N ALA A 709 -17.53 -7.20 -26.86
CA ALA A 709 -18.36 -7.34 -28.06
C ALA A 709 -19.19 -8.64 -28.01
N GLN A 710 -18.59 -9.76 -27.59
CA GLN A 710 -19.31 -11.03 -27.39
C GLN A 710 -20.41 -10.93 -26.31
N PHE A 711 -20.17 -10.17 -25.24
CA PHE A 711 -21.18 -9.91 -24.21
C PHE A 711 -22.41 -9.22 -24.82
N TRP A 712 -22.22 -8.15 -25.58
CA TRP A 712 -23.33 -7.44 -26.24
C TRP A 712 -24.03 -8.24 -27.32
N GLN A 713 -23.30 -9.08 -28.07
CA GLN A 713 -23.91 -10.00 -29.03
C GLN A 713 -24.90 -10.97 -28.36
N ARG A 714 -24.64 -11.38 -27.11
CA ARG A 714 -25.53 -12.24 -26.32
C ARG A 714 -26.64 -11.45 -25.60
N ALA A 715 -26.34 -10.23 -25.16
CA ALA A 715 -27.25 -9.36 -24.42
C ALA A 715 -28.27 -8.59 -25.29
N SER A 716 -28.16 -8.69 -26.62
CA SER A 716 -29.09 -8.03 -27.57
C SER A 716 -30.47 -8.74 -27.69
N CYS A 717 -30.81 -9.64 -26.77
CA CYS A 717 -32.12 -10.28 -26.73
C CYS A 717 -33.09 -9.41 -25.90
N PRO A 718 -34.29 -9.05 -26.41
CA PRO A 718 -35.26 -8.23 -25.68
C PRO A 718 -35.68 -8.81 -24.31
N ASP A 719 -35.55 -10.12 -24.14
CA ASP A 719 -35.92 -10.84 -22.92
C ASP A 719 -34.77 -10.94 -21.89
N ASP A 720 -33.58 -10.41 -22.20
CA ASP A 720 -32.42 -10.48 -21.30
C ASP A 720 -32.50 -9.38 -20.21
N PRO A 721 -32.36 -9.72 -18.92
CA PRO A 721 -32.47 -8.73 -17.87
C PRO A 721 -31.41 -7.63 -17.97
N GLU A 722 -31.84 -6.40 -17.76
CA GLU A 722 -30.98 -5.21 -17.83
C GLU A 722 -29.76 -5.33 -16.88
N PRO A 723 -28.56 -4.96 -17.36
CA PRO A 723 -27.37 -4.98 -16.54
C PRO A 723 -27.40 -3.87 -15.49
N ALA A 724 -26.69 -4.08 -14.39
CA ALA A 724 -26.53 -3.10 -13.34
C ALA A 724 -25.05 -2.91 -12.99
N ILE A 725 -24.70 -1.74 -12.48
CA ILE A 725 -23.39 -1.47 -11.88
C ILE A 725 -23.57 -1.41 -10.37
N ILE A 726 -22.92 -2.31 -9.64
CA ILE A 726 -22.74 -2.17 -8.19
C ILE A 726 -21.58 -1.20 -7.97
N LEU A 727 -21.81 -0.14 -7.20
CA LEU A 727 -20.83 0.90 -6.93
C LEU A 727 -20.13 0.63 -5.61
N CYS A 728 -18.79 0.67 -5.62
CA CYS A 728 -18.03 0.62 -4.38
C CYS A 728 -18.31 1.84 -3.49
N ASN A 729 -18.67 3.00 -4.07
CA ASN A 729 -19.03 4.21 -3.31
C ASN A 729 -20.35 4.82 -3.82
N GLY A 730 -21.21 5.30 -2.91
CA GLY A 730 -22.54 5.85 -3.25
C GLY A 730 -22.53 7.17 -4.01
N ASP A 731 -21.48 7.97 -3.85
CA ASP A 731 -21.29 9.21 -4.59
C ASP A 731 -20.04 9.07 -5.45
N ALA A 732 -20.21 8.62 -6.70
CA ALA A 732 -19.15 8.71 -7.68
C ALA A 732 -18.87 10.18 -8.01
N ARG A 733 -17.58 10.54 -8.04
CA ARG A 733 -17.09 11.94 -8.07
C ARG A 733 -16.25 12.17 -9.31
N ASN A 734 -15.55 13.30 -9.40
CA ASN A 734 -14.64 13.61 -10.51
C ASN A 734 -13.43 12.64 -10.62
N LYS A 735 -13.12 11.89 -9.56
CA LYS A 735 -12.12 10.81 -9.56
C LYS A 735 -12.77 9.47 -9.91
N TRP A 736 -11.99 8.61 -10.56
CA TRP A 736 -12.40 7.23 -10.83
C TRP A 736 -12.60 6.46 -9.54
N GLY A 737 -13.80 5.90 -9.40
CA GLY A 737 -14.15 4.87 -8.44
C GLY A 737 -14.24 3.52 -9.12
N VAL A 738 -14.25 2.47 -8.30
CA VAL A 738 -14.42 1.09 -8.75
C VAL A 738 -15.89 0.70 -8.62
N GLY A 739 -16.38 -0.10 -9.56
CA GLY A 739 -17.62 -0.84 -9.46
C GLY A 739 -17.50 -2.22 -10.09
N VAL A 740 -18.58 -2.99 -10.06
CA VAL A 740 -18.72 -4.22 -10.84
C VAL A 740 -19.98 -4.15 -11.67
N LEU A 741 -19.85 -4.48 -12.96
CA LEU A 741 -20.96 -4.74 -13.84
C LEU A 741 -21.49 -6.14 -13.55
N VAL A 742 -22.81 -6.21 -13.35
CA VAL A 742 -23.50 -7.43 -12.99
C VAL A 742 -24.74 -7.61 -13.85
N LYS A 743 -25.16 -8.87 -14.00
CA LYS A 743 -26.40 -9.24 -14.68
C LYS A 743 -27.40 -9.78 -13.68
N SER A 744 -28.66 -9.36 -13.75
CA SER A 744 -29.69 -9.91 -12.86
C SER A 744 -30.02 -11.36 -13.23
N LYS A 745 -30.17 -12.19 -12.20
CA LYS A 745 -30.64 -13.58 -12.26
C LYS A 745 -32.02 -13.74 -11.60
N GLY A 746 -32.69 -12.64 -11.29
CA GLY A 746 -33.94 -12.60 -10.53
C GLY A 746 -33.77 -12.00 -9.13
N PHE A 747 -34.67 -12.38 -8.22
CA PHE A 747 -34.74 -11.83 -6.86
C PHE A 747 -34.87 -12.93 -5.80
N LEU A 748 -34.31 -12.68 -4.63
CA LEU A 748 -34.56 -13.44 -3.40
C LEU A 748 -35.49 -12.63 -2.48
N LYS A 749 -36.15 -13.30 -1.52
CA LYS A 749 -36.99 -12.71 -0.46
C LYS A 749 -37.98 -11.65 -0.96
N LYS A 750 -39.12 -12.08 -1.52
CA LYS A 750 -40.23 -11.21 -2.01
C LYS A 750 -39.79 -10.00 -2.87
N GLY A 751 -38.65 -10.05 -3.55
CA GLY A 751 -38.17 -8.97 -4.43
C GLY A 751 -37.17 -7.99 -3.81
N GLU A 752 -36.81 -8.15 -2.53
CA GLU A 752 -35.93 -7.19 -1.84
C GLU A 752 -34.45 -7.36 -2.20
N ILE A 753 -34.00 -8.60 -2.40
CA ILE A 753 -32.59 -8.93 -2.64
C ILE A 753 -32.40 -9.26 -4.11
N ARG A 754 -31.51 -8.53 -4.79
CA ARG A 754 -31.19 -8.78 -6.20
C ARG A 754 -30.16 -9.90 -6.30
N LEU A 755 -30.54 -10.97 -6.98
CA LEU A 755 -29.61 -12.03 -7.33
C LEU A 755 -28.87 -11.65 -8.61
N VAL A 756 -27.54 -11.70 -8.59
CA VAL A 756 -26.74 -11.23 -9.71
C VAL A 756 -25.54 -12.11 -10.02
N GLU A 757 -25.17 -12.12 -11.29
CA GLU A 757 -23.91 -12.66 -11.80
C GLU A 757 -22.90 -11.54 -12.00
N LEU A 758 -21.67 -11.75 -11.52
CA LEU A 758 -20.57 -10.82 -11.74
C LEU A 758 -20.03 -11.00 -13.16
N LEU A 759 -20.17 -9.97 -13.99
CA LEU A 759 -19.70 -9.99 -15.39
C LEU A 759 -18.27 -9.47 -15.50
N SER A 760 -18.03 -8.31 -14.91
CA SER A 760 -16.74 -7.62 -14.97
C SER A 760 -16.63 -6.54 -13.91
N ARG A 761 -15.40 -6.16 -13.60
CA ARG A 761 -15.12 -4.89 -12.95
C ARG A 761 -15.32 -3.70 -13.92
N VAL A 762 -15.61 -2.53 -13.37
CA VAL A 762 -15.71 -1.26 -14.10
C VAL A 762 -15.06 -0.13 -13.31
N TRP A 763 -14.62 0.88 -14.03
CA TRP A 763 -14.24 2.19 -13.50
C TRP A 763 -15.33 3.19 -13.81
N ILE A 764 -15.69 4.02 -12.83
CA ILE A 764 -16.77 5.00 -12.97
C ILE A 764 -16.40 6.33 -12.32
N ARG A 765 -16.70 7.45 -12.99
CA ARG A 765 -16.55 8.81 -12.45
C ARG A 765 -17.57 9.76 -13.05
N LEU A 766 -17.85 10.86 -12.35
CA LEU A 766 -18.55 12.01 -12.91
C LEU A 766 -17.73 12.63 -14.05
N GLU A 767 -18.37 12.85 -15.19
CA GLU A 767 -17.78 13.64 -16.27
C GLU A 767 -17.83 15.12 -15.89
N THR A 768 -16.69 15.80 -15.97
CA THR A 768 -16.55 17.22 -15.61
C THR A 768 -16.25 18.09 -16.82
N ASN A 769 -15.99 17.49 -17.99
CA ASN A 769 -15.73 18.25 -19.20
C ASN A 769 -17.06 18.74 -19.83
N PRO A 770 -17.35 20.05 -19.80
CA PRO A 770 -18.61 20.57 -20.33
C PRO A 770 -18.73 20.38 -21.85
N LYS A 771 -17.61 20.35 -22.60
CA LYS A 771 -17.62 20.10 -24.05
C LYS A 771 -18.11 18.68 -24.34
N VAL A 772 -17.56 17.68 -23.64
CA VAL A 772 -17.96 16.28 -23.78
C VAL A 772 -19.44 16.08 -23.44
N ILE A 773 -19.92 16.70 -22.36
CA ILE A 773 -21.34 16.63 -21.97
C ILE A 773 -22.22 17.24 -23.07
N SER A 774 -21.85 18.42 -23.58
CA SER A 774 -22.59 19.09 -24.66
C SER A 774 -22.66 18.25 -25.94
N ASP A 775 -21.54 17.64 -26.33
CA ASP A 775 -21.47 16.78 -27.52
C ASP A 775 -22.39 15.56 -27.38
N TRP A 776 -22.40 14.92 -26.20
CA TRP A 776 -23.28 13.78 -25.92
C TRP A 776 -24.75 14.16 -25.90
N ILE A 777 -25.12 15.30 -25.28
CA ILE A 777 -26.49 15.81 -25.29
C ILE A 777 -26.95 16.04 -26.74
N SER A 778 -26.11 16.67 -27.57
CA SER A 778 -26.43 16.90 -28.99
C SER A 778 -26.61 15.59 -29.77
N ASN A 779 -25.80 14.57 -29.47
CA ASN A 779 -25.90 13.25 -30.09
C ASN A 779 -27.21 12.54 -29.70
N MET A 780 -27.57 12.52 -28.41
CA MET A 780 -28.82 11.92 -27.93
C MET A 780 -30.07 12.58 -28.53
N GLN A 781 -30.06 13.91 -28.69
CA GLN A 781 -31.15 14.64 -29.31
C GLN A 781 -31.36 14.27 -30.79
N LYS A 782 -30.32 13.78 -31.47
CA LYS A 782 -30.36 13.39 -32.90
C LYS A 782 -30.68 11.91 -33.11
N HIS A 783 -30.39 11.04 -32.15
CA HIS A 783 -30.49 9.58 -32.30
C HIS A 783 -31.15 8.92 -31.07
N SER A 784 -32.48 8.80 -31.08
CA SER A 784 -33.27 8.18 -29.99
C SER A 784 -32.87 6.74 -29.67
N ASP A 785 -32.48 5.97 -30.67
CA ASP A 785 -32.25 4.52 -30.55
C ASP A 785 -30.89 4.19 -29.91
N HIS A 786 -30.08 5.21 -29.62
CA HIS A 786 -28.72 5.11 -29.08
C HIS A 786 -28.66 5.55 -27.61
N VAL A 787 -29.80 5.85 -26.98
CA VAL A 787 -29.88 6.42 -25.64
C VAL A 787 -29.69 5.34 -24.58
N MET A 788 -28.58 5.44 -23.84
CA MET A 788 -28.38 4.77 -22.57
C MET A 788 -28.66 5.74 -21.43
N PHE A 789 -29.33 5.32 -20.36
CA PHE A 789 -29.46 6.10 -19.13
C PHE A 789 -29.41 5.20 -17.89
N GLY A 790 -29.05 5.78 -16.75
CA GLY A 790 -28.90 5.06 -15.49
C GLY A 790 -29.97 5.42 -14.47
N GLU A 791 -30.66 4.42 -13.93
CA GLU A 791 -31.55 4.57 -12.77
C GLU A 791 -30.77 4.25 -11.48
N ARG A 792 -30.75 5.19 -10.53
CA ARG A 792 -30.08 4.98 -9.23
C ARG A 792 -30.94 4.10 -8.32
N LEU A 793 -30.36 2.99 -7.88
CA LEU A 793 -30.94 2.14 -6.84
C LEU A 793 -30.64 2.73 -5.44
N GLY A 794 -31.34 2.19 -4.43
CA GLY A 794 -31.15 2.61 -3.03
C GLY A 794 -29.70 2.49 -2.56
N VAL A 795 -29.28 3.39 -1.66
CA VAL A 795 -27.89 3.48 -1.15
C VAL A 795 -27.44 2.20 -0.42
N GLN A 796 -28.40 1.41 0.07
CA GLN A 796 -28.20 0.17 0.82
C GLN A 796 -28.81 -1.05 0.10
N GLN A 797 -28.87 -1.03 -1.24
CA GLN A 797 -29.41 -2.16 -2.00
C GLN A 797 -28.68 -3.45 -1.64
N GLU A 798 -29.44 -4.51 -1.36
CA GLU A 798 -28.91 -5.84 -1.07
C GLU A 798 -28.70 -6.63 -2.38
N TRP A 799 -27.54 -7.24 -2.51
CA TRP A 799 -27.11 -8.02 -3.66
C TRP A 799 -26.62 -9.39 -3.21
N CYS A 800 -27.10 -10.46 -3.84
CA CYS A 800 -26.50 -11.79 -3.72
C CYS A 800 -25.67 -12.04 -4.98
N VAL A 801 -24.35 -11.94 -4.86
CA VAL A 801 -23.39 -12.05 -5.98
C VAL A 801 -22.95 -13.51 -6.11
N GLY A 802 -23.18 -14.12 -7.28
CA GLY A 802 -22.82 -15.51 -7.60
C GLY A 802 -23.98 -16.51 -7.54
N GLY A 803 -25.13 -16.14 -6.96
CA GLY A 803 -26.21 -17.09 -6.67
C GLY A 803 -26.98 -17.64 -7.87
N ARG A 804 -27.64 -18.79 -7.65
CA ARG A 804 -28.60 -19.42 -8.60
C ARG A 804 -29.97 -18.76 -8.51
N PRO A 805 -30.69 -18.58 -9.65
CA PRO A 805 -32.09 -18.19 -9.61
C PRO A 805 -32.85 -19.15 -8.70
N ALA A 806 -33.75 -18.62 -7.86
CA ALA A 806 -34.76 -19.48 -7.27
C ALA A 806 -35.54 -20.09 -8.44
N VAL A 807 -35.40 -21.40 -8.63
CA VAL A 807 -36.27 -22.14 -9.56
C VAL A 807 -37.68 -21.93 -9.02
N THR A 808 -38.48 -21.10 -9.69
CA THR A 808 -39.91 -21.07 -9.48
C THR A 808 -40.44 -22.47 -9.80
N PRO A 809 -41.25 -23.09 -8.93
CA PRO A 809 -41.88 -24.37 -9.23
C PRO A 809 -43.01 -24.13 -10.24
N CYS A 810 -42.65 -23.89 -11.50
CA CYS A 810 -43.56 -23.83 -12.63
C CYS A 810 -42.91 -24.56 -13.81
N ASP A 811 -42.53 -25.82 -13.63
CA ASP A 811 -42.25 -26.76 -14.74
C ASP A 811 -42.48 -28.20 -14.26
N SER A 812 -43.67 -28.45 -13.72
CA SER A 812 -44.22 -29.80 -13.54
C SER A 812 -45.59 -29.90 -14.19
N SER A 813 -45.66 -29.59 -15.48
CA SER A 813 -46.82 -29.93 -16.30
C SER A 813 -46.44 -30.00 -17.78
N THR A 814 -45.74 -31.06 -18.17
CA THR A 814 -45.95 -31.79 -19.44
C THR A 814 -44.95 -32.93 -19.57
N ALA A 815 -45.35 -34.12 -19.13
CA ALA A 815 -44.97 -35.40 -19.73
C ALA A 815 -45.96 -36.46 -19.22
N GLN A 816 -47.02 -36.67 -20.01
CA GLN A 816 -47.64 -37.99 -20.15
C GLN A 816 -46.75 -38.84 -21.06
#